data_AF-A0A1W7R5E4-F1
#
_entry.id   AF-A0A1W7R5E4-F1
#
_cell.length_a   1.000
_cell.length_b   1.000
_cell.length_c   1.000
_cell.angle_alpha   90.00
_cell.angle_beta   90.00
_cell.angle_gamma   90.00
#
_symmetry.space_group_name_H-M   'P 1'
#
loop_
_entity.id
_entity.type
_entity.pdbx_description
1 polymer ?
#
loop_
_entity_poly.entity_id
_entity_poly.type
_entity_poly.pdbx_seq_one_letter_code
_entity_poly.pdbx_strand_id
1 'polypeptide(L)'
;WKLHGEGCLVTIGSEYVAQVFIENIPELNDATDFETSKELLLAHLTTVNVLFDQLIIETTDIVGVIKSLLHDLATNCATNPSSAQCLLEFWRISNKYNFKITVRFSDELSMSEVIQHNQLKTAIKEYVKKHEKLEERNLFQKGKDWIQGFVKKTNFLEEFLRTAMKNHIATILEMCPLQLKQSVLKFEPQRSLLLGRNDVKLFGDLECALNESVFKQVLPKIEAKYVKRIMDIELTESCQVLPLVNTVYFHVCKSMLEMASLVQTELSVKNPLVYENEWKLTNIESSEGATLFTKSYVTQLRMLVEIANHLEPGKLTVGVIFPYELQIDLFKSSKSTHSGLRIWLCLVDATMMDMFQGNVERIEAFSAVLEIFLNFVSSKESKSESQESVRVVAHNTLQFVAQVEQSGLGQNTVDTEILQKQISLMGPQLLSDSSTFSRYRDSLDVFKNYWERFNEVLPKLANKLEGEHLKPQIDEIKTSLSSIVSQVLNKNTQSVDVIEFFRAFNDLFTDLEDLSFEWYVRIPNRPIKNRLLRKCTIKRVENKLSYTDNECHQVQKGRNDEFAGAFEAAEIPKHYQAEVVKTLLNYINEAGQKQTWINGQQLTNKCQLTASVLLINAIRSSLLYLKEQPDYIDFETFLKETIQPFSCVINESNSLEDFTKRVELIKESFWYIRNQSSIGIDKALQLFTPQNENVNEELLKSSFQRYHDQFLKYMVENSKFNYTQKIQNIVQDVRSKVKPILSTKWTSVFKQTVIPEILAGLGAVWSIMISKDVASSGKHLKPHSIQILSILRLLSVDRGDIGVEKHLAQILTGQGKSLVLGLSAALLALFNHDVVVVCYSKYLASRDFNDFKGLFQNFAVNSKIYYQTFGDVAWNEMHNLFENATKYVSKCIGIPNNNRKYTTFASNLKNTVLLIDEVDVFFMDKFYGSTFNPLFLPIIRGLGKVQQQIWRLVQQPYSDVKHEIETFIRHSNEPDIIKLNSFLQRPRKYTLIDIDTEVTEILHTNMSLFSNHLDKMINTAVDIHNRAPNDDWIRSFRLDSDGNITHKDELGVFRPSAFNGYYNAFMYFKLRKNNFVQSSNGLNNFGYLNLSIASYSYSRIPEKFSLILGVTGTLSELTAYEKNAIENHYNISHSSLMPSFFGSSNLKFNQIHNFQCHKSLIEWRHAIFSRINAVINAQRAVIVFFDSESEIADFRKDFQSQLDRLNEITINTEAKTRDRYIAEAGLSRTVTLAT
;
A
#
# COMPACT_ATOMS: atom_id res chain seq x y z
N TRP A 1 -47.29 51.58 -21.14
CA TRP A 1 -48.02 50.91 -20.05
C TRP A 1 -49.52 51.07 -20.32
N LYS A 2 -50.38 50.20 -19.80
CA LYS A 2 -51.84 50.26 -19.92
C LYS A 2 -52.44 50.20 -18.52
N LEU A 3 -53.40 51.08 -18.24
CA LEU A 3 -54.20 51.05 -17.02
C LEU A 3 -55.55 50.38 -17.34
N HIS A 4 -55.88 49.32 -16.61
CA HIS A 4 -57.10 48.54 -16.82
C HIS A 4 -58.13 48.88 -15.75
N GLY A 5 -59.27 49.43 -16.17
CA GLY A 5 -60.30 49.98 -15.27
C GLY A 5 -61.01 48.95 -14.40
N GLU A 6 -61.30 47.74 -14.91
CA GLU A 6 -62.08 46.73 -14.19
C GLU A 6 -61.31 45.98 -13.09
N GLY A 7 -59.99 46.16 -12.98
CA GLY A 7 -59.16 45.51 -11.96
C GLY A 7 -58.15 46.43 -11.26
N CYS A 8 -58.19 47.73 -11.58
CA CYS A 8 -57.17 48.71 -11.19
C CYS A 8 -55.74 48.16 -11.38
N LEU A 9 -55.44 47.63 -12.58
CA LEU A 9 -54.12 47.06 -12.88
C LEU A 9 -53.33 47.97 -13.82
N VAL A 10 -52.06 48.18 -13.55
CA VAL A 10 -51.08 48.71 -14.49
C VAL A 10 -50.29 47.56 -15.10
N THR A 11 -50.27 47.49 -16.42
CA THR A 11 -49.38 46.59 -17.16
C THR A 11 -48.36 47.35 -18.00
N ILE A 12 -47.11 46.89 -18.00
CA ILE A 12 -46.06 47.39 -18.92
C ILE A 12 -45.70 46.22 -19.84
N GLY A 13 -46.33 46.18 -21.02
CA GLY A 13 -46.27 44.99 -21.88
C GLY A 13 -46.90 43.76 -21.22
N SER A 14 -46.35 42.58 -21.50
CA SER A 14 -46.66 41.30 -20.81
C SER A 14 -45.74 41.02 -19.61
N GLU A 15 -44.73 41.86 -19.39
CA GLU A 15 -43.57 41.54 -18.53
C GLU A 15 -43.70 42.15 -17.11
N TYR A 16 -44.69 43.00 -16.87
CA TYR A 16 -44.95 43.63 -15.57
C TYR A 16 -46.44 43.86 -15.36
N VAL A 17 -46.97 43.39 -14.23
CA VAL A 17 -48.36 43.53 -13.81
C VAL A 17 -48.39 43.96 -12.34
N ALA A 18 -48.96 45.12 -12.07
CA ALA A 18 -49.15 45.62 -10.71
C ALA A 18 -50.57 46.11 -10.51
N GLN A 19 -51.12 45.85 -9.33
CA GLN A 19 -52.35 46.44 -8.85
C GLN A 19 -52.06 47.85 -8.33
N VAL A 20 -52.89 48.79 -8.74
CA VAL A 20 -52.77 50.21 -8.43
C VAL A 20 -54.08 50.72 -7.82
N PHE A 21 -54.02 51.87 -7.16
CA PHE A 21 -55.16 52.55 -6.57
C PHE A 21 -55.07 54.04 -6.91
N ILE A 22 -56.21 54.64 -7.22
CA ILE A 22 -56.32 56.06 -7.58
C ILE A 22 -57.41 56.63 -6.68
N GLU A 23 -57.07 57.63 -5.88
CA GLU A 23 -58.06 58.40 -5.11
C GLU A 23 -58.92 59.26 -6.06
N ASN A 24 -60.08 59.73 -5.60
CA ASN A 24 -60.89 60.64 -6.42
C ASN A 24 -60.14 61.97 -6.61
N ILE A 25 -59.82 62.35 -7.86
CA ILE A 25 -59.07 63.57 -8.22
C ILE A 25 -60.06 64.58 -8.80
N PRO A 26 -60.56 65.56 -8.03
CA PRO A 26 -61.52 66.54 -8.52
C PRO A 26 -60.98 67.35 -9.70
N GLU A 27 -59.67 67.66 -9.69
CA GLU A 27 -59.00 68.44 -10.73
C GLU A 27 -58.96 67.74 -12.09
N LEU A 28 -59.18 66.41 -12.15
CA LEU A 28 -59.27 65.67 -13.41
C LEU A 28 -60.54 66.01 -14.20
N ASN A 29 -61.62 66.39 -13.50
CA ASN A 29 -62.90 66.74 -14.13
C ASN A 29 -62.86 68.14 -14.77
N ASP A 30 -61.94 69.00 -14.31
CA ASP A 30 -61.78 70.38 -14.77
C ASP A 30 -60.65 70.53 -15.82
N ALA A 31 -59.91 69.45 -16.11
CA ALA A 31 -58.81 69.48 -17.05
C ALA A 31 -59.31 69.60 -18.52
N THR A 32 -58.93 70.68 -19.20
CA THR A 32 -59.40 70.99 -20.56
C THR A 32 -58.61 70.31 -21.68
N ASP A 33 -57.49 69.68 -21.37
CA ASP A 33 -56.69 68.93 -22.33
C ASP A 33 -56.18 67.59 -21.75
N PHE A 34 -55.90 66.68 -22.67
CA PHE A 34 -55.55 65.30 -22.36
C PHE A 34 -54.21 65.18 -21.64
N GLU A 35 -53.22 66.03 -21.93
CA GLU A 35 -51.91 65.92 -21.30
C GLU A 35 -51.96 66.39 -19.85
N THR A 36 -52.67 67.48 -19.56
CA THR A 36 -52.91 67.92 -18.17
C THR A 36 -53.67 66.86 -17.36
N SER A 37 -54.68 66.22 -17.96
CA SER A 37 -55.44 65.13 -17.33
C SER A 37 -54.56 63.91 -17.04
N LYS A 38 -53.69 63.55 -17.98
CA LYS A 38 -52.76 62.42 -17.88
C LYS A 38 -51.69 62.66 -16.82
N GLU A 39 -51.14 63.87 -16.72
CA GLU A 39 -50.18 64.25 -15.68
C GLU A 39 -50.80 64.20 -14.28
N LEU A 40 -52.01 64.73 -14.11
CA LEU A 40 -52.76 64.66 -12.85
C LEU A 40 -53.08 63.22 -12.43
N LEU A 41 -53.51 62.37 -13.39
CA LEU A 41 -53.78 60.95 -13.15
C LEU A 41 -52.51 60.22 -12.69
N LEU A 42 -51.39 60.46 -13.36
CA LEU A 42 -50.09 59.87 -13.04
C LEU A 42 -49.57 60.27 -11.66
N ALA A 43 -49.81 61.52 -11.25
CA ALA A 43 -49.37 62.04 -9.95
C ALA A 43 -50.08 61.41 -8.74
N HIS A 44 -51.29 60.88 -8.93
CA HIS A 44 -52.16 60.34 -7.86
C HIS A 44 -52.31 58.80 -7.92
N LEU A 45 -51.59 58.14 -8.83
CA LEU A 45 -51.66 56.70 -9.03
C LEU A 45 -50.68 55.99 -8.07
N THR A 46 -51.21 55.23 -7.12
CA THR A 46 -50.41 54.51 -6.10
C THR A 46 -50.35 53.01 -6.40
N THR A 47 -49.19 52.38 -6.27
CA THR A 47 -49.07 50.92 -6.49
C THR A 47 -49.38 50.18 -5.19
N VAL A 48 -50.39 49.31 -5.20
CA VAL A 48 -50.84 48.56 -4.02
C VAL A 48 -50.10 47.24 -3.88
N ASN A 49 -49.97 46.48 -4.97
CA ASN A 49 -49.32 45.17 -4.96
C ASN A 49 -48.75 44.83 -6.35
N VAL A 50 -47.52 44.29 -6.43
CA VAL A 50 -46.94 43.84 -7.70
C VAL A 50 -47.24 42.35 -7.86
N LEU A 51 -48.04 41.99 -8.87
CA LEU A 51 -48.51 40.62 -9.08
C LEU A 51 -47.55 39.78 -9.92
N PHE A 52 -46.86 40.41 -10.88
CA PHE A 52 -45.87 39.76 -11.72
C PHE A 52 -44.82 40.75 -12.20
N ASP A 53 -43.54 40.38 -12.09
CA ASP A 53 -42.42 41.22 -12.50
C ASP A 53 -41.29 40.36 -13.09
N GLN A 54 -41.33 40.18 -14.41
CA GLN A 54 -40.34 39.39 -15.12
C GLN A 54 -38.93 40.00 -15.01
N LEU A 55 -38.81 41.33 -14.99
CA LEU A 55 -37.53 42.04 -14.90
C LEU A 55 -36.84 41.83 -13.55
N ILE A 56 -37.60 41.80 -12.44
CA ILE A 56 -37.07 41.47 -11.11
C ILE A 56 -36.66 40.00 -11.04
N ILE A 57 -37.46 39.08 -11.59
CA ILE A 57 -37.13 37.64 -11.63
C ILE A 57 -35.82 37.44 -12.40
N GLU A 58 -35.72 37.96 -13.63
CA GLU A 58 -34.51 37.86 -14.46
C GLU A 58 -33.28 38.51 -13.79
N THR A 59 -33.46 39.66 -13.12
CA THR A 59 -32.36 40.30 -12.38
C THR A 59 -31.91 39.45 -11.19
N THR A 60 -32.85 38.80 -10.49
CA THR A 60 -32.56 37.91 -9.36
C THR A 60 -31.86 36.63 -9.82
N ASP A 61 -32.27 36.06 -10.95
CA ASP A 61 -31.61 34.89 -11.56
C ASP A 61 -30.16 35.20 -11.95
N ILE A 62 -29.92 36.37 -12.58
CA ILE A 62 -28.56 36.82 -12.91
C ILE A 62 -27.72 37.01 -11.64
N VAL A 63 -28.27 37.57 -10.56
CA VAL A 63 -27.58 37.64 -9.26
C VAL A 63 -27.25 36.25 -8.72
N GLY A 64 -28.13 35.27 -8.89
CA GLY A 64 -27.88 33.86 -8.56
C GLY A 64 -26.69 33.28 -9.34
N VAL A 65 -26.63 33.53 -10.64
CA VAL A 65 -25.51 33.13 -11.51
C VAL A 65 -24.20 33.78 -11.06
N ILE A 66 -24.21 35.10 -10.80
CA ILE A 66 -23.02 35.83 -10.33
C ILE A 66 -22.52 35.25 -8.99
N LYS A 67 -23.42 34.97 -8.04
CA LYS A 67 -23.07 34.35 -6.75
C LYS A 67 -22.47 32.96 -6.93
N SER A 68 -23.02 32.12 -7.82
CA SER A 68 -22.47 30.79 -8.11
C SER A 68 -21.06 30.89 -8.70
N LEU A 69 -20.86 31.75 -9.71
CA LEU A 69 -19.55 31.91 -10.36
C LEU A 69 -18.49 32.46 -9.40
N LEU A 70 -18.86 33.42 -8.55
CA LEU A 70 -17.96 33.93 -7.52
C LEU A 70 -17.70 32.90 -6.41
N HIS A 71 -18.64 31.99 -6.14
CA HIS A 71 -18.47 30.89 -5.18
C HIS A 71 -17.46 29.86 -5.70
N ASP A 72 -17.58 29.48 -6.98
CA ASP A 72 -16.63 28.58 -7.63
C ASP A 72 -15.22 29.22 -7.66
N LEU A 73 -15.12 30.52 -7.94
CA LEU A 73 -13.84 31.23 -7.84
C LEU A 73 -13.29 31.23 -6.42
N ALA A 74 -14.12 31.50 -5.41
CA ALA A 74 -13.71 31.56 -4.01
C ALA A 74 -13.23 30.21 -3.47
N THR A 75 -13.96 29.13 -3.75
CA THR A 75 -13.59 27.77 -3.33
C THR A 75 -12.28 27.31 -3.96
N ASN A 76 -11.94 27.80 -5.15
CA ASN A 76 -10.70 27.49 -5.83
C ASN A 76 -9.51 28.41 -5.43
N CYS A 77 -9.71 29.47 -4.66
CA CYS A 77 -8.64 30.43 -4.30
C CYS A 77 -7.48 29.77 -3.52
N ALA A 78 -7.78 28.81 -2.65
CA ALA A 78 -6.75 28.13 -1.85
C ALA A 78 -5.78 27.29 -2.69
N THR A 79 -6.22 26.76 -3.84
CA THR A 79 -5.44 25.82 -4.67
C THR A 79 -5.02 26.41 -6.01
N ASN A 80 -5.73 27.41 -6.52
CA ASN A 80 -5.47 28.04 -7.81
C ASN A 80 -5.08 29.53 -7.65
N PRO A 81 -3.78 29.86 -7.83
CA PRO A 81 -3.29 31.24 -7.75
C PRO A 81 -4.04 32.20 -8.69
N SER A 82 -4.46 31.76 -9.87
CA SER A 82 -5.21 32.60 -10.82
C SER A 82 -6.62 32.92 -10.31
N SER A 83 -7.24 32.01 -9.55
CA SER A 83 -8.55 32.28 -8.93
C SER A 83 -8.42 33.29 -7.79
N ALA A 84 -7.37 33.19 -6.98
CA ALA A 84 -7.05 34.16 -5.94
C ALA A 84 -6.75 35.55 -6.54
N GLN A 85 -5.95 35.63 -7.61
CA GLN A 85 -5.67 36.86 -8.35
C GLN A 85 -6.95 37.48 -8.91
N CYS A 86 -7.80 36.66 -9.54
CA CYS A 86 -9.07 37.12 -10.09
C CYS A 86 -9.98 37.70 -9.00
N LEU A 87 -10.14 37.02 -7.87
CA LEU A 87 -11.01 37.47 -6.77
C LEU A 87 -10.46 38.73 -6.08
N LEU A 88 -9.14 38.84 -5.95
CA LEU A 88 -8.48 40.01 -5.37
C LEU A 88 -8.65 41.25 -6.26
N GLU A 89 -8.44 41.09 -7.58
CA GLU A 89 -8.66 42.14 -8.58
C GLU A 89 -10.15 42.55 -8.61
N PHE A 90 -11.05 41.55 -8.56
CA PHE A 90 -12.48 41.78 -8.49
C PHE A 90 -12.88 42.58 -7.24
N TRP A 91 -12.29 42.27 -6.08
CA TRP A 91 -12.51 43.02 -4.86
C TRP A 91 -11.96 44.45 -4.96
N ARG A 92 -10.78 44.65 -5.57
CA ARG A 92 -10.19 45.99 -5.77
C ARG A 92 -11.12 46.88 -6.60
N ILE A 93 -11.60 46.36 -7.73
CA ILE A 93 -12.54 47.09 -8.60
C ILE A 93 -13.86 47.34 -7.85
N SER A 94 -14.37 46.33 -7.14
CA SER A 94 -15.60 46.48 -6.34
C SER A 94 -15.47 47.56 -5.29
N ASN A 95 -14.37 47.60 -4.54
CA ASN A 95 -14.12 48.58 -3.50
C ASN A 95 -13.99 50.01 -4.07
N LYS A 96 -13.33 50.18 -5.23
CA LYS A 96 -13.23 51.48 -5.93
C LYS A 96 -14.60 52.11 -6.23
N TYR A 97 -15.60 51.29 -6.54
CA TYR A 97 -16.95 51.74 -6.85
C TYR A 97 -17.93 51.60 -5.66
N ASN A 98 -17.43 51.48 -4.41
CA ASN A 98 -18.24 51.25 -3.21
C ASN A 98 -19.23 50.08 -3.37
N PHE A 99 -18.76 49.02 -4.02
CA PHE A 99 -19.46 47.79 -4.38
C PHE A 99 -20.65 47.99 -5.33
N LYS A 100 -20.90 49.19 -5.85
CA LYS A 100 -22.04 49.46 -6.75
C LYS A 100 -21.72 49.00 -8.18
N ILE A 101 -22.53 48.07 -8.69
CA ILE A 101 -22.41 47.53 -10.04
C ILE A 101 -23.02 48.52 -11.04
N THR A 102 -22.21 49.46 -11.50
CA THR A 102 -22.56 50.50 -12.50
C THR A 102 -21.99 50.18 -13.88
N VAL A 103 -22.38 50.92 -14.92
CA VAL A 103 -21.78 50.81 -16.27
C VAL A 103 -20.25 50.96 -16.20
N ARG A 104 -19.76 51.99 -15.49
CA ARG A 104 -18.33 52.23 -15.31
C ARG A 104 -17.60 51.07 -14.61
N PHE A 105 -18.25 50.44 -13.63
CA PHE A 105 -17.74 49.23 -12.98
C PHE A 105 -17.63 48.06 -13.97
N SER A 106 -18.67 47.83 -14.78
CA SER A 106 -18.69 46.79 -15.81
C SER A 106 -17.65 47.02 -16.92
N ASP A 107 -17.43 48.27 -17.33
CA ASP A 107 -16.43 48.64 -18.33
C ASP A 107 -15.01 48.40 -17.82
N GLU A 108 -14.69 48.84 -16.61
CA GLU A 108 -13.38 48.63 -15.98
C GLU A 108 -13.11 47.13 -15.72
N LEU A 109 -14.13 46.38 -15.29
CA LEU A 109 -14.05 44.94 -15.13
C LEU A 109 -13.80 44.24 -16.47
N SER A 110 -14.39 44.73 -17.56
CA SER A 110 -14.20 44.19 -18.91
C SER A 110 -12.80 44.43 -19.45
N MET A 111 -12.22 45.59 -19.14
CA MET A 111 -10.87 46.00 -19.53
C MET A 111 -9.74 45.30 -18.74
N SER A 112 -10.04 44.71 -17.57
CA SER A 112 -9.03 43.98 -16.79
C SER A 112 -8.56 42.71 -17.50
N GLU A 113 -7.25 42.63 -17.77
CA GLU A 113 -6.58 41.45 -18.33
C GLU A 113 -6.40 40.32 -17.29
N VAL A 114 -6.48 40.65 -15.99
CA VAL A 114 -6.33 39.70 -14.87
C VAL A 114 -7.60 38.87 -14.67
N ILE A 115 -8.78 39.49 -14.88
CA ILE A 115 -10.06 38.78 -14.79
C ILE A 115 -10.32 38.05 -16.12
N GLN A 116 -9.87 36.80 -16.26
CA GLN A 116 -10.10 36.01 -17.48
C GLN A 116 -11.46 35.26 -17.50
N HIS A 117 -12.30 35.47 -16.48
CA HIS A 117 -13.56 34.76 -16.33
C HIS A 117 -14.69 35.33 -17.22
N ASN A 118 -14.72 34.95 -18.50
CA ASN A 118 -15.64 35.50 -19.50
C ASN A 118 -17.13 35.40 -19.10
N GLN A 119 -17.55 34.28 -18.51
CA GLN A 119 -18.94 34.12 -18.04
C GLN A 119 -19.32 35.12 -16.95
N LEU A 120 -18.36 35.50 -16.08
CA LEU A 120 -18.60 36.46 -15.00
C LEU A 120 -18.70 37.88 -15.57
N LYS A 121 -17.84 38.22 -16.53
CA LYS A 121 -17.90 39.48 -17.28
C LYS A 121 -19.25 39.63 -17.99
N THR A 122 -19.73 38.57 -18.65
CA THR A 122 -21.03 38.58 -19.35
C THR A 122 -22.19 38.74 -18.38
N ALA A 123 -22.23 37.95 -17.29
CA ALA A 123 -23.29 38.03 -16.29
C ALA A 123 -23.39 39.43 -15.64
N ILE A 124 -22.25 40.08 -15.38
CA ILE A 124 -22.21 41.45 -14.84
C ILE A 124 -22.73 42.48 -15.86
N LYS A 125 -22.38 42.35 -17.14
CA LYS A 125 -22.93 43.21 -18.20
C LYS A 125 -24.45 43.07 -18.34
N GLU A 126 -24.93 41.83 -18.28
CA GLU A 126 -26.36 41.55 -18.33
C GLU A 126 -27.09 42.11 -17.11
N TYR A 127 -26.50 41.99 -15.92
CA TYR A 127 -27.02 42.60 -14.69
C TYR A 127 -27.14 44.12 -14.84
N VAL A 128 -26.08 44.82 -15.29
CA VAL A 128 -26.12 46.28 -15.49
C VAL A 128 -27.24 46.67 -16.46
N LYS A 129 -27.34 45.99 -17.61
CA LYS A 129 -28.37 46.27 -18.63
C LYS A 129 -29.79 46.07 -18.10
N LYS A 130 -30.02 45.04 -17.29
CA LYS A 130 -31.33 44.75 -16.69
C LYS A 130 -31.64 45.69 -15.53
N HIS A 131 -30.64 46.05 -14.74
CA HIS A 131 -30.77 47.00 -13.63
C HIS A 131 -31.05 48.42 -14.12
N GLU A 132 -30.43 48.88 -15.21
CA GLU A 132 -30.76 50.18 -15.83
C GLU A 132 -32.22 50.20 -16.32
N LYS A 133 -32.68 49.14 -16.99
CA LYS A 133 -34.09 49.00 -17.37
C LYS A 133 -35.04 48.99 -16.16
N LEU A 134 -34.61 48.39 -15.06
CA LEU A 134 -35.36 48.37 -13.81
C LEU A 134 -35.45 49.78 -13.20
N GLU A 135 -34.35 50.55 -13.19
CA GLU A 135 -34.34 51.95 -12.73
C GLU A 135 -35.17 52.87 -13.65
N GLU A 136 -35.08 52.70 -14.96
CA GLU A 136 -35.92 53.39 -15.97
C GLU A 136 -37.40 53.10 -15.78
N ARG A 137 -37.75 51.84 -15.48
CA ARG A 137 -39.13 51.46 -15.18
C ARG A 137 -39.60 52.03 -13.84
N ASN A 138 -38.75 52.03 -12.82
CA ASN A 138 -39.09 52.53 -11.48
C ASN A 138 -39.17 54.07 -11.42
N LEU A 139 -38.58 54.79 -12.39
CA LEU A 139 -38.82 56.23 -12.60
C LEU A 139 -40.32 56.55 -12.82
N PHE A 140 -41.11 55.57 -13.28
CA PHE A 140 -42.56 55.65 -13.43
C PHE A 140 -43.33 55.70 -12.08
N GLN A 141 -42.68 55.36 -10.95
CA GLN A 141 -43.29 55.26 -9.62
C GLN A 141 -43.00 56.47 -8.71
N LYS A 142 -42.61 57.63 -9.27
CA LYS A 142 -42.29 58.85 -8.48
C LYS A 142 -43.53 59.55 -7.91
N GLY A 143 -44.14 58.97 -6.88
CA GLY A 143 -44.84 59.70 -5.83
C GLY A 143 -43.88 59.90 -4.64
N LYS A 144 -43.68 61.14 -4.20
CA LYS A 144 -42.88 61.44 -3.00
C LYS A 144 -43.52 60.75 -1.78
N ASP A 145 -42.67 60.18 -0.94
CA ASP A 145 -42.95 59.56 0.38
C ASP A 145 -43.12 58.04 0.51
N TRP A 146 -42.73 57.22 -0.47
CA TRP A 146 -42.73 55.74 -0.33
C TRP A 146 -41.39 55.03 -0.62
N ILE A 147 -40.28 55.58 -0.11
CA ILE A 147 -38.99 54.86 -0.03
C ILE A 147 -38.40 54.94 1.39
N GLN A 148 -39.18 54.52 2.39
CA GLN A 148 -38.65 54.19 3.72
C GLN A 148 -38.84 52.70 4.10
N GLY A 149 -39.39 51.87 3.20
CA GLY A 149 -39.75 50.48 3.52
C GLY A 149 -38.79 49.39 3.03
N PHE A 150 -37.92 49.64 2.05
CA PHE A 150 -37.08 48.59 1.48
C PHE A 150 -35.59 48.90 1.58
N VAL A 151 -34.95 48.03 2.38
CA VAL A 151 -33.53 47.67 2.37
C VAL A 151 -32.59 48.68 3.05
N LYS A 152 -32.24 48.38 4.32
CA LYS A 152 -30.85 48.54 4.76
C LYS A 152 -29.98 48.02 3.62
N LYS A 153 -29.35 48.92 2.85
CA LYS A 153 -28.45 48.60 1.73
C LYS A 153 -27.26 47.78 2.23
N THR A 154 -27.45 46.49 2.47
CA THR A 154 -26.37 45.52 2.37
C THR A 154 -26.24 45.22 0.90
N ASN A 155 -25.13 45.67 0.33
CA ASN A 155 -24.81 45.37 -1.05
C ASN A 155 -24.49 43.87 -1.15
N PHE A 156 -25.30 43.10 -1.88
CA PHE A 156 -25.15 41.64 -1.95
C PHE A 156 -23.73 41.23 -2.38
N LEU A 157 -23.07 42.06 -3.20
CA LEU A 157 -21.70 41.84 -3.66
C LEU A 157 -20.70 41.96 -2.52
N GLU A 158 -20.88 42.95 -1.64
CA GLU A 158 -20.03 43.16 -0.46
C GLU A 158 -20.19 42.01 0.54
N GLU A 159 -21.43 41.63 0.85
CA GLU A 159 -21.73 40.53 1.76
C GLU A 159 -21.17 39.20 1.26
N PHE A 160 -21.33 38.93 -0.04
CA PHE A 160 -20.80 37.74 -0.67
C PHE A 160 -19.28 37.69 -0.61
N LEU A 161 -18.59 38.76 -1.05
CA LEU A 161 -17.11 38.79 -1.07
C LEU A 161 -16.53 38.67 0.35
N ARG A 162 -17.14 39.32 1.35
CA ARG A 162 -16.75 39.17 2.76
C ARG A 162 -16.91 37.73 3.25
N THR A 163 -18.00 37.07 2.87
CA THR A 163 -18.26 35.66 3.23
C THR A 163 -17.27 34.73 2.54
N ALA A 164 -17.01 34.93 1.25
CA ALA A 164 -16.02 34.19 0.49
C ALA A 164 -14.61 34.28 1.11
N MET A 165 -14.17 35.49 1.47
CA MET A 165 -12.88 35.69 2.15
C MET A 165 -12.82 35.04 3.53
N LYS A 166 -13.92 35.09 4.31
CA LYS A 166 -14.03 34.40 5.60
C LYS A 166 -13.94 32.88 5.46
N ASN A 167 -14.50 32.31 4.40
CA ASN A 167 -14.42 30.88 4.15
C ASN A 167 -13.01 30.46 3.69
N HIS A 168 -12.36 31.29 2.86
CA HIS A 168 -10.97 31.09 2.46
C HIS A 168 -10.03 31.11 3.66
N ILE A 169 -10.10 32.14 4.53
CA ILE A 169 -9.23 32.21 5.72
C ILE A 169 -9.49 31.05 6.69
N ALA A 170 -10.73 30.59 6.85
CA ALA A 170 -11.02 29.39 7.65
C ALA A 170 -10.30 28.16 7.10
N THR A 171 -10.33 27.97 5.78
CA THR A 171 -9.65 26.87 5.08
C THR A 171 -8.13 26.93 5.27
N ILE A 172 -7.54 28.13 5.19
CA ILE A 172 -6.10 28.35 5.41
C ILE A 172 -5.70 28.08 6.86
N LEU A 173 -6.50 28.55 7.84
CA LEU A 173 -6.23 28.40 9.26
C LEU A 173 -6.32 26.96 9.78
N GLU A 174 -7.05 26.08 9.10
CA GLU A 174 -7.06 24.64 9.38
C GLU A 174 -5.70 23.99 9.06
N MET A 175 -4.94 24.55 8.12
CA MET A 175 -3.64 24.03 7.70
C MET A 175 -2.45 24.75 8.32
N CYS A 176 -2.67 25.87 9.00
CA CYS A 176 -1.59 26.65 9.62
C CYS A 176 -0.96 25.92 10.82
N PRO A 177 0.38 25.88 10.90
CA PRO A 177 1.11 25.64 12.15
C PRO A 177 0.65 26.58 13.26
N LEU A 178 0.78 26.16 14.52
CA LEU A 178 0.30 26.91 15.69
C LEU A 178 0.78 28.37 15.73
N GLN A 179 2.06 28.62 15.44
CA GLN A 179 2.66 29.96 15.49
C GLN A 179 2.21 30.84 14.32
N LEU A 180 2.29 30.32 13.09
CA LEU A 180 1.80 31.03 11.90
C LEU A 180 0.29 31.33 12.00
N LYS A 181 -0.50 30.43 12.57
CA LYS A 181 -1.95 30.60 12.80
C LYS A 181 -2.25 31.84 13.63
N GLN A 182 -1.48 32.11 14.69
CA GLN A 182 -1.65 33.30 15.53
C GLN A 182 -1.33 34.60 14.77
N SER A 183 -0.42 34.55 13.81
CA SER A 183 -0.06 35.70 12.98
C SER A 183 -1.09 35.95 11.88
N VAL A 184 -1.57 34.90 11.21
CA VAL A 184 -2.59 34.98 10.14
C VAL A 184 -3.94 35.45 10.66
N LEU A 185 -4.33 35.09 11.89
CA LEU A 185 -5.56 35.59 12.54
C LEU A 185 -5.62 37.11 12.68
N LYS A 186 -4.47 37.80 12.63
CA LYS A 186 -4.38 39.26 12.73
C LYS A 186 -4.53 39.95 11.37
N PHE A 187 -4.59 39.21 10.26
CA PHE A 187 -4.69 39.78 8.91
C PHE A 187 -6.10 40.28 8.61
N GLU A 188 -6.19 41.34 7.82
CA GLU A 188 -7.45 41.76 7.21
C GLU A 188 -7.97 40.68 6.23
N PRO A 189 -9.29 40.48 6.10
CA PRO A 189 -9.86 39.43 5.24
C PRO A 189 -9.36 39.46 3.79
N GLN A 190 -9.21 40.65 3.19
CA GLN A 190 -8.69 40.78 1.82
C GLN A 190 -7.21 40.34 1.67
N ARG A 191 -6.38 40.53 2.71
CA ARG A 191 -4.96 40.11 2.68
C ARG A 191 -4.80 38.61 2.76
N SER A 192 -5.75 37.90 3.37
CA SER A 192 -5.73 36.44 3.45
C SER A 192 -5.80 35.75 2.08
N LEU A 193 -6.31 36.43 1.04
CA LEU A 193 -6.32 35.92 -0.34
C LEU A 193 -4.91 35.82 -0.95
N LEU A 194 -3.91 36.47 -0.36
CA LEU A 194 -2.51 36.32 -0.76
C LEU A 194 -1.92 34.97 -0.30
N LEU A 195 -2.61 34.25 0.60
CA LEU A 195 -2.16 32.96 1.09
C LEU A 195 -2.82 31.84 0.30
N GLY A 196 -1.99 31.06 -0.40
CA GLY A 196 -2.38 29.78 -0.95
C GLY A 196 -2.12 28.62 0.03
N ARG A 197 -2.67 27.45 -0.31
CA ARG A 197 -2.47 26.21 0.46
C ARG A 197 -0.99 25.84 0.60
N ASN A 198 -0.22 25.96 -0.48
CA ASN A 198 1.20 25.61 -0.50
C ASN A 198 2.06 26.57 0.33
N ASP A 199 1.65 27.84 0.44
CA ASP A 199 2.39 28.84 1.20
C ASP A 199 2.41 28.55 2.69
N VAL A 200 1.27 28.07 3.21
CA VAL A 200 1.12 27.69 4.62
C VAL A 200 1.63 26.28 4.87
N LYS A 201 1.40 25.35 3.94
CA LYS A 201 1.84 23.95 4.05
C LYS A 201 3.34 23.85 4.27
N LEU A 202 4.16 24.67 3.59
CA LEU A 202 5.62 24.69 3.74
C LEU A 202 6.06 24.77 5.21
N PHE A 203 5.42 25.63 6.01
CA PHE A 203 5.79 25.80 7.42
C PHE A 203 5.36 24.60 8.27
N GLY A 204 4.23 23.97 7.94
CA GLY A 204 3.80 22.72 8.57
C GLY A 204 4.76 21.57 8.28
N ASP A 205 5.20 21.46 7.02
CA ASP A 205 6.19 20.47 6.59
C ASP A 205 7.53 20.68 7.33
N LEU A 206 8.02 21.92 7.40
CA LEU A 206 9.24 22.29 8.12
C LEU A 206 9.14 21.98 9.62
N GLU A 207 8.01 22.32 10.26
CA GLU A 207 7.79 22.01 11.68
C GLU A 207 7.74 20.50 11.92
N CYS A 208 7.05 19.73 11.07
CA CYS A 208 6.84 18.30 11.27
C CYS A 208 8.12 17.47 11.04
N ALA A 209 8.93 17.83 10.03
CA ALA A 209 10.09 17.03 9.64
C ALA A 209 11.39 17.48 10.34
N LEU A 210 11.51 18.76 10.72
CA LEU A 210 12.77 19.36 11.20
C LEU A 210 12.73 19.82 12.67
N ASN A 211 11.69 19.45 13.44
CA ASN A 211 11.43 19.92 14.82
C ASN A 211 12.56 19.62 15.83
N GLU A 212 13.34 18.56 15.62
CA GLU A 212 14.41 18.14 16.55
C GLU A 212 15.77 18.81 16.27
N SER A 213 15.84 19.71 15.30
CA SER A 213 17.08 20.33 14.83
C SER A 213 17.23 21.81 15.23
N VAL A 214 18.31 22.45 14.77
CA VAL A 214 18.52 23.91 14.85
C VAL A 214 17.30 24.70 14.33
N PHE A 215 16.51 24.12 13.42
CA PHE A 215 15.29 24.74 12.90
C PHE A 215 14.24 25.06 13.96
N LYS A 216 14.18 24.35 15.08
CA LYS A 216 13.22 24.65 16.15
C LYS A 216 13.34 26.09 16.66
N GLN A 217 14.56 26.60 16.73
CA GLN A 217 14.84 27.97 17.19
C GLN A 217 14.77 29.01 16.05
N VAL A 218 14.93 28.56 14.80
CA VAL A 218 15.04 29.42 13.62
C VAL A 218 13.70 29.64 12.92
N LEU A 219 12.82 28.63 12.89
CA LEU A 219 11.52 28.68 12.22
C LEU A 219 10.67 29.90 12.63
N PRO A 220 10.57 30.28 13.93
CA PRO A 220 9.82 31.48 14.33
C PRO A 220 10.37 32.78 13.71
N LYS A 221 11.70 32.85 13.50
CA LYS A 221 12.36 34.01 12.87
C LYS A 221 12.05 34.09 11.38
N ILE A 222 12.04 32.95 10.69
CA ILE A 222 11.67 32.85 9.26
C ILE A 222 10.19 33.19 9.08
N GLU A 223 9.31 32.67 9.94
CA GLU A 223 7.87 33.02 9.94
C GLU A 223 7.65 34.52 10.12
N ALA A 224 8.35 35.16 11.05
CA ALA A 224 8.24 36.60 11.27
C ALA A 224 8.62 37.42 10.03
N LYS A 225 9.68 37.02 9.30
CA LYS A 225 10.08 37.67 8.05
C LYS A 225 9.07 37.45 6.92
N TYR A 226 8.51 36.25 6.82
CA TYR A 226 7.47 35.92 5.86
C TYR A 226 6.20 36.75 6.10
N VAL A 227 5.74 36.83 7.35
CA VAL A 227 4.61 37.66 7.75
C VAL A 227 4.88 39.13 7.46
N LYS A 228 6.08 39.63 7.80
CA LYS A 228 6.47 41.01 7.50
C LYS A 228 6.36 41.30 6.01
N ARG A 229 6.88 40.41 5.14
CA ARG A 229 6.78 40.55 3.68
C ARG A 229 5.33 40.62 3.21
N ILE A 230 4.42 39.79 3.74
CA ILE A 230 2.99 39.85 3.38
C ILE A 230 2.39 41.21 3.73
N MET A 231 2.77 41.78 4.87
CA MET A 231 2.28 43.08 5.30
C MET A 231 2.82 44.22 4.42
N ASP A 232 4.06 44.09 3.93
CA ASP A 232 4.73 45.07 3.08
C ASP A 232 4.25 45.04 1.61
N ILE A 233 3.53 43.99 1.18
CA ILE A 233 2.95 43.92 -0.18
C ILE A 233 1.78 44.89 -0.33
N GLU A 234 1.85 45.77 -1.34
CA GLU A 234 0.73 46.59 -1.77
C GLU A 234 -0.32 45.75 -2.52
N LEU A 235 -1.58 45.82 -2.08
CA LEU A 235 -2.71 45.08 -2.69
C LEU A 235 -3.01 45.49 -4.14
N THR A 236 -2.41 46.57 -4.61
CA THR A 236 -2.49 47.08 -5.99
C THR A 236 -1.52 46.37 -6.94
N GLU A 237 -0.38 45.87 -6.44
CA GLU A 237 0.67 45.20 -7.23
C GLU A 237 0.67 43.66 -7.09
N SER A 238 -0.11 43.14 -6.14
CA SER A 238 -0.14 41.73 -5.75
C SER A 238 -0.54 40.73 -6.85
N CYS A 239 -1.16 41.18 -7.95
CA CYS A 239 -1.52 40.31 -9.07
C CYS A 239 -0.31 39.65 -9.75
N GLN A 240 0.91 40.14 -9.51
CA GLN A 240 2.15 39.60 -10.09
C GLN A 240 2.95 38.70 -9.11
N VAL A 241 2.52 38.57 -7.85
CA VAL A 241 3.40 38.13 -6.74
C VAL A 241 3.05 36.73 -6.18
N LEU A 242 2.01 36.05 -6.71
CA LEU A 242 1.59 34.71 -6.27
C LEU A 242 2.19 33.60 -7.17
N PRO A 243 2.69 32.47 -6.60
CA PRO A 243 2.76 32.11 -5.17
C PRO A 243 3.85 32.87 -4.38
N LEU A 244 3.78 32.89 -3.05
CA LEU A 244 4.68 33.68 -2.19
C LEU A 244 5.93 32.92 -1.75
N VAL A 245 5.82 31.61 -1.56
CA VAL A 245 6.94 30.75 -1.14
C VAL A 245 7.42 29.86 -2.27
N ASN A 246 8.71 29.50 -2.23
CA ASN A 246 9.24 28.43 -3.08
C ASN A 246 9.13 27.10 -2.33
N THR A 247 8.29 26.18 -2.82
CA THR A 247 8.06 24.88 -2.16
C THR A 247 9.32 24.01 -2.09
N VAL A 248 10.34 24.28 -2.92
CA VAL A 248 11.62 23.57 -2.90
C VAL A 248 12.45 23.91 -1.65
N TYR A 249 12.14 25.02 -0.96
CA TYR A 249 12.83 25.46 0.25
C TYR A 249 12.88 24.37 1.34
N PHE A 250 11.80 23.60 1.50
CA PHE A 250 11.74 22.46 2.42
C PHE A 250 12.86 21.44 2.15
N HIS A 251 13.00 21.04 0.89
CA HIS A 251 13.98 20.04 0.45
C HIS A 251 15.42 20.56 0.58
N VAL A 252 15.65 21.84 0.29
CA VAL A 252 16.96 22.49 0.50
C VAL A 252 17.32 22.50 1.99
N CYS A 253 16.38 22.86 2.87
CA CYS A 253 16.60 22.87 4.32
C CYS A 253 16.90 21.47 4.85
N LYS A 254 16.18 20.45 4.37
CA LYS A 254 16.43 19.05 4.70
C LYS A 254 17.85 18.62 4.29
N SER A 255 18.24 18.87 3.04
CA SER A 255 19.61 18.59 2.56
C SER A 255 20.68 19.34 3.33
N MET A 256 20.44 20.61 3.67
CA MET A 256 21.38 21.43 4.42
C MET A 256 21.66 20.83 5.79
N LEU A 257 20.62 20.33 6.49
CA LEU A 257 20.78 19.65 7.78
C LEU A 257 21.46 18.28 7.65
N GLU A 258 21.09 17.48 6.66
CA GLU A 258 21.72 16.18 6.40
C GLU A 258 23.23 16.36 6.13
N MET A 259 23.60 17.29 5.25
CA MET A 259 25.00 17.59 4.95
C MET A 259 25.74 18.16 6.16
N ALA A 260 25.09 19.01 6.96
CA ALA A 260 25.68 19.49 8.22
C ALA A 260 25.97 18.36 9.20
N SER A 261 25.08 17.37 9.32
CA SER A 261 25.32 16.18 10.15
C SER A 261 26.49 15.35 9.64
N LEU A 262 26.63 15.19 8.32
CA LEU A 262 27.75 14.46 7.71
C LEU A 262 29.08 15.19 7.93
N VAL A 263 29.12 16.51 7.69
CA VAL A 263 30.29 17.35 7.96
C VAL A 263 30.68 17.33 9.43
N GLN A 264 29.71 17.39 10.35
CA GLN A 264 29.95 17.26 11.78
C GLN A 264 30.56 15.90 12.15
N THR A 265 30.13 14.82 11.50
CA THR A 265 30.63 13.46 11.76
C THR A 265 32.05 13.26 11.21
N GLU A 266 32.29 13.65 9.95
CA GLU A 266 33.58 13.48 9.28
C GLU A 266 34.68 14.39 9.83
N LEU A 267 34.35 15.66 10.09
CA LEU A 267 35.32 16.66 10.57
C LEU A 267 35.31 16.87 12.09
N SER A 268 34.44 16.17 12.83
CA SER A 268 34.26 16.34 14.28
C SER A 268 33.97 17.80 14.71
N VAL A 269 33.42 18.63 13.82
CA VAL A 269 33.10 20.05 14.07
C VAL A 269 31.78 20.17 14.84
N LYS A 270 31.77 20.91 15.96
CA LYS A 270 30.54 21.20 16.70
C LYS A 270 29.71 22.27 16.00
N ASN A 271 28.46 21.95 15.67
CA ASN A 271 27.45 22.87 15.13
C ASN A 271 27.92 23.64 13.89
N PRO A 272 28.07 22.98 12.73
CA PRO A 272 28.59 23.61 11.50
C PRO A 272 27.68 24.71 10.92
N LEU A 273 26.43 24.83 11.40
CA LEU A 273 25.42 25.80 10.95
C LEU A 273 24.96 26.72 12.09
N VAL A 274 24.90 28.01 11.80
CA VAL A 274 24.36 29.05 12.71
C VAL A 274 23.41 29.98 11.94
N TYR A 275 22.39 30.52 12.63
CA TYR A 275 21.46 31.51 12.07
C TYR A 275 21.46 32.81 12.89
N GLU A 276 22.10 33.85 12.36
CA GLU A 276 22.21 35.17 13.00
C GLU A 276 21.29 36.23 12.38
N ASN A 277 20.80 35.97 11.18
CA ASN A 277 19.81 36.73 10.39
C ASN A 277 19.70 36.10 9.00
N GLU A 278 20.74 35.37 8.60
CA GLU A 278 20.79 34.46 7.46
C GLU A 278 21.57 33.22 7.92
N TRP A 279 21.49 32.14 7.16
CA TRP A 279 22.27 30.93 7.40
C TRP A 279 23.75 31.21 7.14
N LYS A 280 24.61 30.81 8.08
CA LYS A 280 26.07 30.93 7.97
C LYS A 280 26.76 29.63 8.38
N LEU A 281 27.92 29.38 7.77
CA LEU A 281 28.85 28.33 8.17
C LEU A 281 29.79 28.84 9.25
N THR A 282 30.06 28.02 10.26
CA THR A 282 31.23 28.23 11.15
C THR A 282 32.52 27.98 10.36
N ASN A 283 33.67 28.53 10.78
CA ASN A 283 34.96 28.33 10.09
C ASN A 283 35.29 26.83 9.97
N ILE A 284 35.04 26.26 8.78
CA ILE A 284 35.46 24.92 8.39
C ILE A 284 36.73 25.13 7.56
N GLU A 285 37.89 25.04 8.21
CA GLU A 285 39.17 25.09 7.50
C GLU A 285 39.31 23.80 6.68
N SER A 286 39.52 23.94 5.37
CA SER A 286 39.85 22.83 4.48
C SER A 286 41.25 22.32 4.85
N SER A 287 41.32 21.35 5.74
CA SER A 287 42.59 20.75 6.15
C SER A 287 43.32 20.17 4.95
N GLU A 288 44.61 20.50 4.78
CA GLU A 288 45.52 19.79 3.88
C GLU A 288 45.47 18.28 4.22
N GLY A 289 44.90 17.46 3.33
CA GLY A 289 44.65 16.03 3.56
C GLY A 289 43.18 15.58 3.55
N ALA A 290 42.21 16.47 3.33
CA ALA A 290 40.78 16.13 3.27
C ALA A 290 40.45 15.10 2.16
N THR A 291 39.70 14.05 2.51
CA THR A 291 39.17 13.06 1.55
C THR A 291 38.26 13.72 0.52
N LEU A 292 38.05 13.07 -0.63
CA LEU A 292 37.16 13.60 -1.67
C LEU A 292 35.72 13.76 -1.15
N PHE A 293 35.27 12.88 -0.25
CA PHE A 293 34.00 13.03 0.48
C PHE A 293 33.93 14.29 1.30
N THR A 294 34.97 14.57 2.08
CA THR A 294 35.00 15.75 2.95
C THR A 294 34.86 17.03 2.13
N LYS A 295 35.58 17.11 1.00
CA LYS A 295 35.46 18.23 0.04
C LYS A 295 34.06 18.32 -0.53
N SER A 296 33.51 17.19 -1.00
CA SER A 296 32.15 17.11 -1.55
C SER A 296 31.09 17.58 -0.54
N TYR A 297 31.11 17.09 0.70
CA TYR A 297 30.12 17.45 1.72
C TYR A 297 30.21 18.93 2.12
N VAL A 298 31.43 19.47 2.28
CA VAL A 298 31.63 20.88 2.62
C VAL A 298 31.15 21.80 1.50
N THR A 299 31.44 21.46 0.25
CA THR A 299 31.01 22.26 -0.91
C THR A 299 29.50 22.19 -1.13
N GLN A 300 28.90 21.00 -0.98
CA GLN A 300 27.45 20.86 -0.98
C GLN A 300 26.79 21.70 0.12
N LEU A 301 27.31 21.63 1.35
CA LEU A 301 26.78 22.40 2.48
C LEU A 301 26.87 23.92 2.24
N ARG A 302 27.99 24.41 1.72
CA ARG A 302 28.18 25.83 1.36
C ARG A 302 27.16 26.29 0.33
N MET A 303 27.01 25.52 -0.74
CA MET A 303 26.07 25.84 -1.81
C MET A 303 24.61 25.80 -1.32
N LEU A 304 24.26 24.83 -0.48
CA LEU A 304 22.93 24.73 0.13
C LEU A 304 22.61 25.90 1.05
N VAL A 305 23.59 26.43 1.80
CA VAL A 305 23.43 27.64 2.62
C VAL A 305 23.12 28.86 1.74
N GLU A 306 23.84 29.04 0.63
CA GLU A 306 23.59 30.13 -0.32
C GLU A 306 22.20 30.01 -0.97
N ILE A 307 21.83 28.80 -1.41
CA ILE A 307 20.51 28.52 -2.00
C ILE A 307 19.40 28.74 -0.96
N ALA A 308 19.57 28.27 0.28
CA ALA A 308 18.60 28.47 1.36
C ALA A 308 18.40 29.96 1.66
N ASN A 309 19.49 30.73 1.72
CA ASN A 309 19.41 32.18 1.92
C ASN A 309 18.72 32.90 0.75
N HIS A 310 18.88 32.42 -0.48
CA HIS A 310 18.16 32.95 -1.64
C HIS A 310 16.66 32.61 -1.59
N LEU A 311 16.30 31.35 -1.32
CA LEU A 311 14.93 30.84 -1.36
C LEU A 311 14.10 31.08 -0.08
N GLU A 312 14.66 31.75 0.93
CA GLU A 312 13.96 32.00 2.20
C GLU A 312 12.58 32.67 1.95
N PRO A 313 11.47 32.18 2.53
CA PRO A 313 10.12 32.70 2.31
C PRO A 313 9.95 34.23 2.49
N GLY A 314 10.83 34.87 3.27
CA GLY A 314 10.89 36.32 3.45
C GLY A 314 11.39 37.11 2.23
N LYS A 315 11.80 36.48 1.12
CA LYS A 315 12.36 37.12 -0.08
C LYS A 315 11.55 36.83 -1.36
N LEU A 316 11.53 37.77 -2.31
CA LEU A 316 10.86 37.61 -3.61
C LEU A 316 11.71 36.79 -4.58
N THR A 317 11.61 35.46 -4.49
CA THR A 317 12.43 34.53 -5.31
C THR A 317 11.64 33.51 -6.12
N VAL A 318 10.31 33.60 -6.08
CA VAL A 318 9.43 32.78 -6.93
C VAL A 318 9.62 33.18 -8.39
N GLY A 319 10.00 32.23 -9.24
CA GLY A 319 10.31 32.47 -10.66
C GLY A 319 11.69 33.11 -10.92
N VAL A 320 12.40 33.55 -9.88
CA VAL A 320 13.75 34.11 -10.01
C VAL A 320 14.78 32.98 -10.11
N ILE A 321 15.74 33.16 -11.01
CA ILE A 321 16.82 32.21 -11.24
C ILE A 321 17.91 32.42 -10.19
N PHE A 322 18.34 31.35 -9.51
CA PHE A 322 19.46 31.41 -8.57
C PHE A 322 20.73 31.91 -9.29
N PRO A 323 21.44 32.92 -8.75
CA PRO A 323 22.55 33.59 -9.43
C PRO A 323 23.84 32.75 -9.40
N TYR A 324 23.87 31.69 -10.21
CA TYR A 324 25.03 30.83 -10.44
C TYR A 324 25.18 30.53 -11.93
N GLU A 325 26.40 30.63 -12.43
CA GLU A 325 26.77 30.33 -13.81
C GLU A 325 27.27 28.88 -13.90
N LEU A 326 26.59 28.07 -14.72
CA LEU A 326 26.92 26.65 -14.90
C LEU A 326 28.25 26.52 -15.64
N GLN A 327 29.20 25.80 -15.06
CA GLN A 327 30.56 25.71 -15.58
C GLN A 327 30.75 24.48 -16.49
N ILE A 328 30.03 23.38 -16.25
CA ILE A 328 30.08 22.16 -17.05
C ILE A 328 29.33 22.38 -18.37
N ASP A 329 29.99 22.14 -19.51
CA ASP A 329 29.45 22.43 -20.85
C ASP A 329 28.13 21.72 -21.14
N LEU A 330 27.98 20.48 -20.65
CA LEU A 330 26.75 19.72 -20.75
C LEU A 330 25.55 20.50 -20.15
N PHE A 331 25.73 21.14 -19.00
CA PHE A 331 24.67 21.86 -18.30
C PHE A 331 24.41 23.26 -18.87
N LYS A 332 25.38 23.87 -19.59
CA LYS A 332 25.19 25.19 -20.25
C LYS A 332 24.07 25.19 -21.31
N SER A 333 23.77 24.03 -21.88
CA SER A 333 22.70 23.85 -22.87
C SER A 333 21.28 23.92 -22.27
N SER A 334 21.12 23.86 -20.94
CA SER A 334 19.84 23.69 -20.23
C SER A 334 19.04 24.98 -19.96
N LYS A 335 19.10 25.97 -20.86
CA LYS A 335 18.48 27.30 -20.67
C LYS A 335 16.94 27.28 -20.46
N SER A 336 16.26 26.15 -20.65
CA SER A 336 14.80 25.98 -20.53
C SER A 336 14.32 25.31 -19.22
N THR A 337 15.22 25.00 -18.28
CA THR A 337 14.88 24.30 -17.02
C THR A 337 14.07 25.18 -16.05
N HIS A 338 13.07 24.60 -15.40
CA HIS A 338 12.26 25.27 -14.37
C HIS A 338 13.15 25.78 -13.21
N SER A 339 12.90 27.02 -12.74
CA SER A 339 13.74 27.70 -11.73
C SER A 339 13.92 26.88 -10.44
N GLY A 340 12.89 26.16 -10.00
CA GLY A 340 12.94 25.30 -8.80
C GLY A 340 13.79 24.03 -8.95
N LEU A 341 14.02 23.53 -10.17
CA LEU A 341 14.86 22.33 -10.40
C LEU A 341 16.31 22.70 -10.74
N ARG A 342 16.52 23.90 -11.31
CA ARG A 342 17.86 24.42 -11.67
C ARG A 342 18.81 24.47 -10.47
N ILE A 343 18.31 24.66 -9.25
CA ILE A 343 19.14 24.70 -8.04
C ILE A 343 19.92 23.39 -7.81
N TRP A 344 19.33 22.24 -8.18
CA TRP A 344 19.98 20.95 -8.04
C TRP A 344 21.06 20.76 -9.10
N LEU A 345 20.88 21.32 -10.31
CA LEU A 345 21.96 21.41 -11.32
C LEU A 345 23.10 22.29 -10.81
N CYS A 346 22.80 23.44 -10.21
CA CYS A 346 23.83 24.32 -9.63
C CYS A 346 24.61 23.61 -8.52
N LEU A 347 23.93 22.87 -7.65
CA LEU A 347 24.56 22.07 -6.59
C LEU A 347 25.51 21.02 -7.17
N VAL A 348 25.06 20.26 -8.17
CA VAL A 348 25.87 19.22 -8.81
C VAL A 348 27.07 19.83 -9.55
N ASP A 349 26.85 20.89 -10.32
CA ASP A 349 27.89 21.61 -11.08
C ASP A 349 29.00 22.14 -10.16
N ALA A 350 28.63 22.91 -9.13
CA ALA A 350 29.60 23.50 -8.21
C ALA A 350 30.42 22.44 -7.46
N THR A 351 29.75 21.37 -7.00
CA THR A 351 30.42 20.29 -6.25
C THR A 351 31.35 19.48 -7.15
N MET A 352 30.94 19.15 -8.37
CA MET A 352 31.79 18.44 -9.33
C MET A 352 33.04 19.25 -9.67
N MET A 353 32.89 20.55 -9.96
CA MET A 353 34.03 21.41 -10.28
C MET A 353 35.03 21.49 -9.13
N ASP A 354 34.56 21.56 -7.88
CA ASP A 354 35.42 21.57 -6.69
C ASP A 354 36.11 20.21 -6.45
N MET A 355 35.37 19.09 -6.56
CA MET A 355 35.91 17.74 -6.41
C MET A 355 37.08 17.47 -7.38
N PHE A 356 36.94 17.92 -8.63
CA PHE A 356 37.93 17.71 -9.69
C PHE A 356 38.90 18.88 -9.88
N GLN A 357 38.86 19.91 -9.01
CA GLN A 357 39.70 21.11 -9.13
C GLN A 357 39.65 21.76 -10.53
N GLY A 358 38.50 21.70 -11.19
CA GLY A 358 38.28 22.23 -12.54
C GLY A 358 38.80 21.35 -13.70
N ASN A 359 39.17 20.09 -13.47
CA ASN A 359 39.58 19.17 -14.54
C ASN A 359 38.37 18.66 -15.35
N VAL A 360 38.07 19.33 -16.47
CA VAL A 360 36.92 19.05 -17.33
C VAL A 360 37.02 17.67 -18.02
N GLU A 361 38.21 17.26 -18.47
CA GLU A 361 38.42 15.95 -19.11
C GLU A 361 38.04 14.79 -18.20
N ARG A 362 38.31 14.93 -16.89
CA ARG A 362 37.92 13.90 -15.92
C ARG A 362 36.42 13.89 -15.65
N ILE A 363 35.76 15.05 -15.67
CA ILE A 363 34.30 15.16 -15.53
C ILE A 363 33.58 14.49 -16.71
N GLU A 364 34.14 14.56 -17.92
CA GLU A 364 33.58 13.89 -19.11
C GLU A 364 33.46 12.37 -18.97
N ALA A 365 34.29 11.73 -18.12
CA ALA A 365 34.17 10.30 -17.83
C ALA A 365 32.82 9.92 -17.18
N PHE A 366 32.13 10.89 -16.58
CA PHE A 366 30.81 10.74 -15.97
C PHE A 366 29.68 11.36 -16.81
N SER A 367 29.96 11.79 -18.04
CA SER A 367 29.02 12.45 -18.96
C SER A 367 27.68 11.72 -19.05
N ALA A 368 27.68 10.40 -19.23
CA ALA A 368 26.45 9.62 -19.30
C ALA A 368 25.58 9.73 -18.02
N VAL A 369 26.18 9.68 -16.81
CA VAL A 369 25.45 9.85 -15.54
C VAL A 369 24.86 11.26 -15.44
N LEU A 370 25.64 12.27 -15.85
CA LEU A 370 25.24 13.68 -15.83
C LEU A 370 24.19 14.00 -16.90
N GLU A 371 24.24 13.36 -18.07
CA GLU A 371 23.27 13.50 -19.16
C GLU A 371 21.89 13.01 -18.75
N ILE A 372 21.80 11.87 -18.06
CA ILE A 372 20.54 11.35 -17.55
C ILE A 372 19.96 12.29 -16.49
N PHE A 373 20.81 12.76 -15.57
CA PHE A 373 20.41 13.73 -14.55
C PHE A 373 19.90 15.04 -15.20
N LEU A 374 20.60 15.55 -16.21
CA LEU A 374 20.20 16.74 -16.97
C LEU A 374 18.88 16.53 -17.71
N ASN A 375 18.74 15.43 -18.44
CA ASN A 375 17.53 15.08 -19.17
C ASN A 375 16.34 14.96 -18.22
N PHE A 376 16.55 14.36 -17.04
CA PHE A 376 15.53 14.30 -16.01
C PHE A 376 15.09 15.69 -15.54
N VAL A 377 16.03 16.52 -15.07
CA VAL A 377 15.75 17.87 -14.59
C VAL A 377 15.14 18.77 -15.67
N SER A 378 15.44 18.49 -16.95
CA SER A 378 14.95 19.25 -18.11
C SER A 378 13.66 18.69 -18.74
N SER A 379 13.21 17.49 -18.36
CA SER A 379 12.04 16.81 -18.94
C SER A 379 10.71 17.46 -18.55
N LYS A 380 9.67 17.34 -19.38
CA LYS A 380 8.30 17.77 -19.01
C LYS A 380 7.66 16.85 -17.95
N GLU A 381 8.10 15.60 -17.86
CA GLU A 381 7.64 14.57 -16.90
C GLU A 381 8.16 14.81 -15.47
N SER A 382 9.28 15.51 -15.30
CA SER A 382 9.79 15.94 -13.98
C SER A 382 8.82 16.84 -13.19
N LYS A 383 7.77 17.36 -13.83
CA LYS A 383 6.71 18.15 -13.17
C LYS A 383 5.74 17.28 -12.35
N SER A 384 5.68 15.97 -12.61
CA SER A 384 4.86 15.02 -11.84
C SER A 384 5.63 14.23 -10.78
N GLU A 385 6.96 14.21 -10.85
CA GLU A 385 7.83 13.53 -9.90
C GLU A 385 8.11 14.38 -8.64
N SER A 386 8.43 13.72 -7.52
CA SER A 386 8.61 14.42 -6.25
C SER A 386 9.93 15.21 -6.18
N GLN A 387 9.89 16.42 -5.62
CA GLN A 387 11.08 17.22 -5.33
C GLN A 387 12.05 16.50 -4.38
N GLU A 388 11.54 15.62 -3.52
CA GLU A 388 12.36 14.78 -2.65
C GLU A 388 13.22 13.80 -3.44
N SER A 389 12.66 13.18 -4.47
CA SER A 389 13.43 12.25 -5.28
C SER A 389 14.51 12.95 -6.10
N VAL A 390 14.25 14.16 -6.61
CA VAL A 390 15.27 14.97 -7.31
C VAL A 390 16.44 15.28 -6.36
N ARG A 391 16.12 15.68 -5.12
CA ARG A 391 17.09 15.92 -4.05
C ARG A 391 17.95 14.69 -3.77
N VAL A 392 17.31 13.54 -3.54
CA VAL A 392 18.00 12.26 -3.26
C VAL A 392 18.92 11.87 -4.42
N VAL A 393 18.45 12.00 -5.65
CA VAL A 393 19.25 11.70 -6.85
C VAL A 393 20.46 12.63 -6.94
N ALA A 394 20.31 13.95 -6.76
CA ALA A 394 21.42 14.90 -6.83
C ALA A 394 22.54 14.55 -5.84
N HIS A 395 22.18 14.25 -4.58
CA HIS A 395 23.14 13.84 -3.56
C HIS A 395 23.75 12.47 -3.86
N ASN A 396 22.95 11.49 -4.30
CA ASN A 396 23.44 10.17 -4.66
C ASN A 396 24.39 10.23 -5.87
N THR A 397 24.17 11.13 -6.83
CA THR A 397 25.07 11.33 -7.98
C THR A 397 26.43 11.83 -7.49
N LEU A 398 26.44 12.85 -6.63
CA LEU A 398 27.68 13.40 -6.09
C LEU A 398 28.44 12.39 -5.22
N GLN A 399 27.71 11.64 -4.39
CA GLN A 399 28.30 10.62 -3.54
C GLN A 399 28.84 9.43 -4.36
N PHE A 400 28.11 8.99 -5.40
CA PHE A 400 28.57 7.96 -6.33
C PHE A 400 29.86 8.38 -7.03
N VAL A 401 29.92 9.60 -7.57
CA VAL A 401 31.14 10.12 -8.21
C VAL A 401 32.30 10.19 -7.22
N ALA A 402 32.06 10.72 -6.02
CA ALA A 402 33.10 10.77 -4.98
C ALA A 402 33.63 9.38 -4.60
N GLN A 403 32.75 8.38 -4.46
CA GLN A 403 33.12 6.98 -4.17
C GLN A 403 34.00 6.38 -5.27
N VAL A 404 33.58 6.53 -6.52
CA VAL A 404 34.28 6.02 -7.70
C VAL A 404 35.66 6.67 -7.81
N GLU A 405 35.76 7.99 -7.71
CA GLU A 405 37.04 8.68 -7.86
C GLU A 405 38.03 8.42 -6.72
N GLN A 406 37.56 8.39 -5.48
CA GLN A 406 38.43 8.13 -4.33
C GLN A 406 39.10 6.75 -4.38
N SER A 407 38.47 5.79 -5.06
CA SER A 407 38.98 4.41 -5.19
C SER A 407 40.12 4.24 -6.22
N GLY A 408 40.49 5.28 -6.97
CA GLY A 408 41.65 5.24 -7.87
C GLY A 408 41.49 4.26 -9.04
N LEU A 409 40.27 4.07 -9.53
CA LEU A 409 39.83 3.06 -10.52
C LEU A 409 40.62 2.98 -11.85
N GLY A 410 41.60 3.85 -12.07
CA GLY A 410 42.54 3.76 -13.19
C GLY A 410 43.60 2.65 -13.07
N GLN A 411 43.64 1.86 -11.99
CA GLN A 411 44.68 0.84 -11.76
C GLN A 411 44.24 -0.63 -12.02
N ASN A 412 42.93 -0.95 -12.08
CA ASN A 412 42.41 -2.31 -12.29
C ASN A 412 41.40 -2.37 -13.46
N THR A 413 41.65 -3.25 -14.43
CA THR A 413 40.86 -3.36 -15.67
C THR A 413 39.42 -3.85 -15.43
N VAL A 414 39.23 -4.76 -14.47
CA VAL A 414 37.91 -5.35 -14.16
C VAL A 414 36.96 -4.33 -13.54
N ASP A 415 37.45 -3.53 -12.59
CA ASP A 415 36.62 -2.54 -11.90
C ASP A 415 36.21 -1.39 -12.84
N THR A 416 37.08 -1.04 -13.79
CA THR A 416 36.77 -0.08 -14.87
C THR A 416 35.65 -0.62 -15.78
N GLU A 417 35.68 -1.91 -16.13
CA GLU A 417 34.66 -2.55 -16.97
C GLU A 417 33.29 -2.62 -16.25
N ILE A 418 33.29 -2.94 -14.95
CA ILE A 418 32.08 -2.92 -14.11
C ILE A 418 31.45 -1.53 -14.10
N LEU A 419 32.26 -0.49 -13.86
CA LEU A 419 31.80 0.90 -13.84
C LEU A 419 31.20 1.32 -15.18
N GLN A 420 31.88 1.04 -16.30
CA GLN A 420 31.38 1.36 -17.63
C GLN A 420 30.04 0.69 -17.92
N LYS A 421 29.87 -0.58 -17.51
CA LYS A 421 28.59 -1.28 -17.68
C LYS A 421 27.49 -0.71 -16.80
N GLN A 422 27.76 -0.41 -15.53
CA GLN A 422 26.80 0.26 -14.64
C GLN A 422 26.35 1.61 -15.22
N ILE A 423 27.29 2.42 -15.74
CA ILE A 423 27.00 3.69 -16.40
C ILE A 423 26.13 3.46 -17.66
N SER A 424 26.46 2.44 -18.47
CA SER A 424 25.65 2.10 -19.66
C SER A 424 24.22 1.68 -19.32
N LEU A 425 24.01 0.93 -18.24
CA LEU A 425 22.69 0.54 -17.74
C LEU A 425 21.87 1.71 -17.18
N MET A 426 22.54 2.77 -16.73
CA MET A 426 21.89 4.03 -16.37
C MET A 426 21.56 4.89 -17.61
N GLY A 427 22.21 4.65 -18.74
CA GLY A 427 22.18 5.47 -19.97
C GLY A 427 20.83 5.64 -20.71
N PRO A 428 20.83 6.32 -21.86
CA PRO A 428 19.63 6.81 -22.56
C PRO A 428 18.62 5.74 -23.03
N GLN A 429 18.99 4.46 -23.02
CA GLN A 429 18.10 3.35 -23.39
C GLN A 429 16.87 3.23 -22.48
N LEU A 430 16.88 3.88 -21.31
CA LEU A 430 15.77 3.96 -20.38
C LEU A 430 14.64 4.92 -20.80
N LEU A 431 14.83 5.81 -21.78
CA LEU A 431 13.95 6.97 -22.10
C LEU A 431 12.60 6.65 -22.78
N SER A 432 12.02 5.46 -22.61
CA SER A 432 10.80 5.02 -23.32
C SER A 432 9.56 4.78 -22.44
N ASP A 433 9.69 4.87 -21.10
CA ASP A 433 8.62 4.47 -20.18
C ASP A 433 8.43 5.48 -19.03
N SER A 434 7.21 5.59 -18.49
CA SER A 434 6.84 6.55 -17.43
C SER A 434 7.49 6.25 -16.05
N SER A 435 7.98 5.03 -15.84
CA SER A 435 8.64 4.58 -14.60
C SER A 435 10.19 4.66 -14.65
N THR A 436 10.73 5.40 -15.62
CA THR A 436 12.16 5.52 -15.89
C THR A 436 12.95 6.13 -14.74
N PHE A 437 12.36 7.10 -14.05
CA PHE A 437 13.05 7.85 -13.02
C PHE A 437 13.25 7.05 -11.72
N SER A 438 12.22 6.35 -11.23
CA SER A 438 12.37 5.48 -10.06
C SER A 438 13.44 4.41 -10.28
N ARG A 439 13.53 3.88 -11.52
CA ARG A 439 14.57 2.93 -11.91
C ARG A 439 15.95 3.58 -11.92
N TYR A 440 16.13 4.78 -12.47
CA TYR A 440 17.41 5.50 -12.43
C TYR A 440 17.86 5.79 -10.99
N ARG A 441 16.97 6.33 -10.15
CA ARG A 441 17.22 6.59 -8.73
C ARG A 441 17.64 5.31 -8.00
N ASP A 442 16.88 4.23 -8.18
CA ASP A 442 17.15 2.97 -7.51
C ASP A 442 18.46 2.33 -8.00
N SER A 443 18.76 2.39 -9.31
CA SER A 443 20.04 1.97 -9.88
C SER A 443 21.22 2.74 -9.28
N LEU A 444 21.10 4.07 -9.21
CA LEU A 444 22.14 4.92 -8.66
C LEU A 444 22.38 4.63 -7.17
N ASP A 445 21.30 4.46 -6.39
CA ASP A 445 21.40 4.11 -4.97
C ASP A 445 22.10 2.76 -4.76
N VAL A 446 21.73 1.73 -5.52
CA VAL A 446 22.33 0.39 -5.34
C VAL A 446 23.76 0.32 -5.85
N PHE A 447 24.11 1.03 -6.93
CA PHE A 447 25.48 1.06 -7.44
C PHE A 447 26.41 1.89 -6.56
N LYS A 448 25.92 3.01 -6.03
CA LYS A 448 26.60 3.77 -4.98
C LYS A 448 26.91 2.88 -3.78
N ASN A 449 25.88 2.25 -3.21
CA ASN A 449 26.06 1.36 -2.06
C ASN A 449 27.02 0.19 -2.34
N TYR A 450 27.06 -0.31 -3.58
CA TYR A 450 28.04 -1.32 -3.99
C TYR A 450 29.48 -0.81 -3.90
N TRP A 451 29.78 0.36 -4.48
CA TRP A 451 31.13 0.93 -4.43
C TRP A 451 31.54 1.33 -3.02
N GLU A 452 30.61 1.89 -2.23
CA GLU A 452 30.83 2.15 -0.80
C GLU A 452 31.32 0.90 -0.07
N ARG A 453 30.61 -0.20 -0.23
CA ARG A 453 30.93 -1.47 0.41
C ARG A 453 32.18 -2.10 -0.16
N PHE A 454 32.36 -2.08 -1.47
CA PHE A 454 33.56 -2.59 -2.11
C PHE A 454 34.83 -1.86 -1.63
N ASN A 455 34.75 -0.54 -1.41
CA ASN A 455 35.90 0.27 -1.03
C ASN A 455 36.14 0.34 0.48
N GLU A 456 35.10 0.34 1.31
CA GLU A 456 35.25 0.47 2.77
C GLU A 456 35.17 -0.85 3.52
N VAL A 457 34.25 -1.73 3.11
CA VAL A 457 33.97 -2.99 3.81
C VAL A 457 34.97 -4.07 3.45
N LEU A 458 35.32 -4.19 2.17
CA LEU A 458 36.23 -5.23 1.69
C LEU A 458 37.64 -5.13 2.31
N PRO A 459 38.27 -3.95 2.46
CA PRO A 459 39.55 -3.86 3.16
C PRO A 459 39.44 -4.21 4.65
N LYS A 460 38.34 -3.86 5.32
CA LYS A 460 38.09 -4.27 6.70
C LYS A 460 37.94 -5.78 6.84
N LEU A 461 37.32 -6.43 5.85
CA LEU A 461 37.24 -7.89 5.77
C LEU A 461 38.64 -8.52 5.59
N ALA A 462 39.48 -7.96 4.71
CA ALA A 462 40.86 -8.42 4.53
C ALA A 462 41.67 -8.31 5.83
N ASN A 463 41.46 -7.26 6.63
CA ASN A 463 42.06 -7.10 7.96
C ASN A 463 41.55 -8.11 9.01
N LYS A 464 40.52 -8.92 8.73
CA LYS A 464 40.10 -10.00 9.65
C LYS A 464 40.81 -11.32 9.35
N LEU A 465 41.15 -11.56 8.09
CA LEU A 465 41.89 -12.73 7.61
C LEU A 465 43.39 -12.41 7.47
N GLU A 466 44.00 -11.85 8.52
CA GLU A 466 45.40 -11.37 8.49
C GLU A 466 46.42 -12.51 8.27
N GLY A 467 47.52 -12.22 7.57
CA GLY A 467 48.66 -13.13 7.39
C GLY A 467 48.92 -13.54 5.93
N GLU A 468 50.20 -13.75 5.58
CA GLU A 468 50.62 -14.13 4.22
C GLU A 468 50.01 -15.47 3.77
N HIS A 469 49.74 -16.39 4.70
CA HIS A 469 49.12 -17.68 4.37
C HIS A 469 47.65 -17.57 3.93
N LEU A 470 46.90 -16.59 4.43
CA LEU A 470 45.47 -16.40 4.13
C LEU A 470 45.22 -15.43 2.96
N LYS A 471 46.26 -14.72 2.51
CA LYS A 471 46.22 -13.79 1.37
C LYS A 471 45.62 -14.40 0.09
N PRO A 472 45.95 -15.65 -0.33
CA PRO A 472 45.32 -16.27 -1.49
C PRO A 472 43.80 -16.44 -1.32
N GLN A 473 43.32 -16.70 -0.10
CA GLN A 473 41.88 -16.85 0.17
C GLN A 473 41.17 -15.49 0.08
N ILE A 474 41.80 -14.41 0.53
CA ILE A 474 41.27 -13.04 0.38
C ILE A 474 41.18 -12.67 -1.10
N ASP A 475 42.23 -12.93 -1.88
CA ASP A 475 42.27 -12.63 -3.31
C ASP A 475 41.21 -13.42 -4.08
N GLU A 476 40.97 -14.68 -3.71
CA GLU A 476 39.91 -15.52 -4.30
C GLU A 476 38.52 -14.99 -3.94
N ILE A 477 38.25 -14.63 -2.68
CA ILE A 477 36.97 -14.02 -2.26
C ILE A 477 36.72 -12.72 -3.03
N LYS A 478 37.74 -11.85 -3.14
CA LYS A 478 37.66 -10.60 -3.90
C LYS A 478 37.35 -10.86 -5.38
N THR A 479 38.05 -11.82 -5.99
CA THR A 479 37.85 -12.20 -7.38
C THR A 479 36.45 -12.75 -7.62
N SER A 480 35.92 -13.60 -6.73
CA SER A 480 34.56 -14.14 -6.84
C SER A 480 33.51 -13.05 -6.71
N LEU A 481 33.65 -12.10 -5.78
CA LEU A 481 32.73 -10.96 -5.64
C LEU A 481 32.67 -10.10 -6.90
N SER A 482 33.83 -9.73 -7.48
CA SER A 482 33.88 -8.97 -8.73
C SER A 482 33.37 -9.77 -9.93
N SER A 483 33.64 -11.08 -9.98
CA SER A 483 33.19 -11.96 -11.07
C SER A 483 31.67 -12.07 -11.14
N ILE A 484 31.01 -12.23 -9.99
CA ILE A 484 29.54 -12.28 -9.88
C ILE A 484 28.92 -10.99 -10.44
N VAL A 485 29.46 -9.83 -10.07
CA VAL A 485 28.96 -8.53 -10.53
C VAL A 485 29.13 -8.37 -12.05
N SER A 486 30.33 -8.63 -12.56
CA SER A 486 30.62 -8.59 -14.01
C SER A 486 29.68 -9.49 -14.80
N GLN A 487 29.41 -10.68 -14.28
CA GLN A 487 28.50 -11.63 -14.90
C GLN A 487 27.05 -11.12 -14.94
N VAL A 488 26.56 -10.53 -13.85
CA VAL A 488 25.20 -9.96 -13.78
C VAL A 488 25.05 -8.81 -14.78
N LEU A 489 26.03 -7.91 -14.83
CA LEU A 489 26.02 -6.76 -15.74
C LEU A 489 26.10 -7.15 -17.23
N ASN A 490 26.59 -8.36 -17.55
CA ASN A 490 26.63 -8.91 -18.91
C ASN A 490 25.29 -9.49 -19.38
N LYS A 491 24.29 -9.64 -18.49
CA LYS A 491 23.01 -10.25 -18.83
C LYS A 491 22.06 -9.23 -19.48
N ASN A 492 21.46 -9.62 -20.61
CA ASN A 492 20.37 -8.84 -21.21
C ASN A 492 19.07 -9.05 -20.41
N THR A 493 18.78 -8.15 -19.48
CA THR A 493 17.62 -8.17 -18.56
C THR A 493 17.09 -6.77 -18.31
N GLN A 494 15.92 -6.64 -17.68
CA GLN A 494 15.40 -5.33 -17.31
C GLN A 494 16.18 -4.76 -16.12
N SER A 495 16.34 -3.43 -16.08
CA SER A 495 17.06 -2.75 -15.00
C SER A 495 16.50 -3.06 -13.60
N VAL A 496 15.19 -3.32 -13.48
CA VAL A 496 14.56 -3.72 -12.21
C VAL A 496 15.14 -5.02 -11.66
N ASP A 497 15.37 -6.02 -12.51
CA ASP A 497 15.93 -7.31 -12.08
C ASP A 497 17.39 -7.15 -11.60
N VAL A 498 18.15 -6.22 -12.21
CA VAL A 498 19.52 -5.87 -11.79
C VAL A 498 19.53 -5.11 -10.46
N ILE A 499 18.61 -4.15 -10.28
CA ILE A 499 18.46 -3.40 -9.02
C ILE A 499 18.20 -4.35 -7.85
N GLU A 500 17.28 -5.31 -8.02
CA GLU A 500 16.95 -6.30 -7.00
C GLU A 500 18.18 -7.16 -6.62
N PHE A 501 18.97 -7.56 -7.62
CA PHE A 501 20.24 -8.23 -7.41
C PHE A 501 21.20 -7.42 -6.55
N PHE A 502 21.49 -6.17 -6.92
CA PHE A 502 22.43 -5.35 -6.16
C PHE A 502 21.95 -5.04 -4.75
N ARG A 503 20.63 -4.93 -4.49
CA ARG A 503 20.11 -4.81 -3.11
C ARG A 503 20.49 -6.02 -2.26
N ALA A 504 20.18 -7.23 -2.73
CA ALA A 504 20.53 -8.45 -2.02
C ALA A 504 22.05 -8.62 -1.86
N PHE A 505 22.81 -8.26 -2.90
CA PHE A 505 24.27 -8.37 -2.90
C PHE A 505 24.95 -7.36 -1.96
N ASN A 506 24.45 -6.12 -1.90
CA ASN A 506 24.93 -5.11 -0.97
C ASN A 506 24.64 -5.50 0.48
N ASP A 507 23.49 -6.11 0.74
CA ASP A 507 23.22 -6.62 2.07
C ASP A 507 24.18 -7.76 2.46
N LEU A 508 24.50 -8.66 1.52
CA LEU A 508 25.49 -9.73 1.72
C LEU A 508 26.85 -9.16 2.12
N PHE A 509 27.30 -8.04 1.54
CA PHE A 509 28.52 -7.36 2.00
C PHE A 509 28.45 -6.96 3.48
N THR A 510 27.30 -6.47 3.97
CA THR A 510 27.11 -6.16 5.41
C THR A 510 27.29 -7.41 6.24
N ASP A 511 26.62 -8.49 5.85
CA ASP A 511 26.67 -9.74 6.63
C ASP A 511 28.10 -10.31 6.64
N LEU A 512 28.85 -10.17 5.54
CA LEU A 512 30.27 -10.53 5.47
C LEU A 512 31.13 -9.60 6.34
N GLU A 513 30.83 -8.30 6.41
CA GLU A 513 31.50 -7.37 7.33
C GLU A 513 31.28 -7.78 8.78
N ASP A 514 30.09 -8.21 9.16
CA ASP A 514 29.74 -8.52 10.54
C ASP A 514 30.36 -9.85 11.03
N LEU A 515 30.79 -10.73 10.11
CA LEU A 515 31.49 -11.96 10.46
C LEU A 515 32.85 -11.69 11.12
N SER A 516 33.18 -12.44 12.17
CA SER A 516 34.47 -12.33 12.87
C SER A 516 35.61 -13.11 12.21
N PHE A 517 35.32 -14.11 11.37
CA PHE A 517 36.30 -15.01 10.74
C PHE A 517 37.28 -15.66 11.74
N GLU A 518 36.71 -16.40 12.69
CA GLU A 518 37.51 -17.07 13.72
C GLU A 518 38.14 -18.36 13.19
N TRP A 519 39.46 -18.49 13.34
CA TRP A 519 40.16 -19.70 12.91
C TRP A 519 40.11 -20.79 14.00
N TYR A 520 39.07 -21.61 13.94
CA TYR A 520 38.92 -22.77 14.80
C TYR A 520 39.64 -23.99 14.25
N VAL A 521 40.38 -24.69 15.13
CA VAL A 521 41.21 -25.84 14.78
C VAL A 521 41.11 -26.95 15.83
N ARG A 522 41.20 -28.19 15.35
CA ARG A 522 41.36 -29.40 16.18
C ARG A 522 42.68 -30.05 15.80
N ILE A 523 43.62 -30.10 16.75
CA ILE A 523 44.99 -30.56 16.48
C ILE A 523 45.18 -31.93 17.13
N PRO A 524 45.15 -33.03 16.36
CA PRO A 524 45.36 -34.38 16.90
C PRO A 524 46.82 -34.62 17.35
N ASN A 525 47.78 -33.92 16.73
CA ASN A 525 49.20 -34.03 17.08
C ASN A 525 49.51 -33.33 18.42
N ARG A 526 49.62 -34.12 19.50
CA ARG A 526 49.88 -33.64 20.87
C ARG A 526 51.16 -32.79 20.99
N PRO A 527 52.32 -33.16 20.42
CA PRO A 527 53.51 -32.30 20.41
C PRO A 527 53.31 -30.91 19.82
N ILE A 528 52.69 -30.81 18.63
CA ILE A 528 52.45 -29.52 17.95
C ILE A 528 51.48 -28.66 18.76
N LYS A 529 50.40 -29.27 19.25
CA LYS A 529 49.40 -28.63 20.10
C LYS A 529 50.00 -28.05 21.39
N ASN A 530 50.81 -28.83 22.10
CA ASN A 530 51.46 -28.36 23.34
C ASN A 530 52.43 -27.21 23.09
N ARG A 531 53.15 -27.22 21.95
CA ARG A 531 54.03 -26.11 21.55
C ARG A 531 53.25 -24.84 21.27
N LEU A 532 52.13 -24.94 20.54
CA LEU A 532 51.25 -23.80 20.22
C LEU A 532 50.57 -23.21 21.46
N LEU A 533 50.14 -24.06 22.41
CA LEU A 533 49.58 -23.62 23.70
C LEU A 533 50.63 -22.90 24.55
N ARG A 534 51.87 -23.42 24.65
CA ARG A 534 52.96 -22.78 25.40
C ARG A 534 53.33 -21.42 24.82
N LYS A 535 53.33 -21.29 23.50
CA LYS A 535 53.58 -20.00 22.81
C LYS A 535 52.39 -19.04 22.89
N CYS A 536 51.25 -19.45 23.43
CA CYS A 536 49.99 -18.69 23.41
C CYS A 536 49.51 -18.37 21.98
N THR A 537 49.86 -19.18 20.98
CA THR A 537 49.42 -18.99 19.58
C THR A 537 47.97 -19.44 19.39
N ILE A 538 47.50 -20.40 20.19
CA ILE A 538 46.11 -20.88 20.21
C ILE A 538 45.53 -20.79 21.62
N LYS A 539 44.22 -20.59 21.73
CA LYS A 539 43.44 -20.59 22.98
C LYS A 539 42.37 -21.67 22.91
N ARG A 540 42.10 -22.37 24.02
CA ARG A 540 40.98 -23.32 24.10
C ARG A 540 39.65 -22.57 24.03
N VAL A 541 38.70 -23.12 23.26
CA VAL A 541 37.32 -22.64 23.19
C VAL A 541 36.47 -23.43 24.19
N GLU A 542 35.79 -22.74 25.09
CA GLU A 542 34.86 -23.39 26.02
C GLU A 542 33.55 -23.73 25.30
N ASN A 543 33.20 -25.01 25.29
CA ASN A 543 32.01 -25.57 24.64
C ASN A 543 31.66 -26.97 25.17
N LYS A 544 30.63 -27.60 24.62
CA LYS A 544 30.16 -28.94 25.06
C LYS A 544 31.19 -30.07 24.90
N LEU A 545 32.22 -29.86 24.07
CA LEU A 545 33.28 -30.84 23.79
C LEU A 545 34.59 -30.51 24.52
N SER A 546 34.57 -29.51 25.41
CA SER A 546 35.70 -29.17 26.25
C SER A 546 36.10 -30.37 27.11
N TYR A 547 37.40 -30.58 27.27
CA TYR A 547 37.98 -31.70 28.04
C TYR A 547 37.72 -33.10 27.45
N THR A 548 37.26 -33.19 26.20
CA THR A 548 37.24 -34.44 25.42
C THR A 548 38.44 -34.50 24.47
N ASP A 549 38.67 -35.66 23.84
CA ASP A 549 39.67 -35.78 22.76
C ASP A 549 39.37 -34.85 21.56
N ASN A 550 38.10 -34.45 21.42
CA ASN A 550 37.62 -33.48 20.45
C ASN A 550 37.50 -32.08 21.07
N GLU A 551 38.54 -31.59 21.75
CA GLU A 551 38.56 -30.21 22.22
C GLU A 551 38.95 -29.21 21.10
N CYS A 552 38.27 -28.06 21.06
CA CYS A 552 38.45 -27.05 20.02
C CYS A 552 39.40 -25.94 20.50
N HIS A 553 40.22 -25.45 19.59
CA HIS A 553 41.10 -24.31 19.84
C HIS A 553 40.84 -23.23 18.79
N GLN A 554 41.11 -21.97 19.16
CA GLN A 554 41.01 -20.80 18.32
C GLN A 554 42.42 -20.20 18.19
N VAL A 555 42.85 -19.88 16.97
CA VAL A 555 44.10 -19.14 16.74
C VAL A 555 43.94 -17.71 17.24
N GLN A 556 44.92 -17.19 17.99
CA GLN A 556 44.84 -15.82 18.51
C GLN A 556 45.03 -14.79 17.38
N LYS A 557 44.29 -13.68 17.46
CA LYS A 557 44.38 -12.57 16.50
C LYS A 557 45.83 -12.06 16.38
N GLY A 558 46.28 -11.81 15.15
CA GLY A 558 47.63 -11.36 14.83
C GLY A 558 48.72 -12.45 14.87
N ARG A 559 48.36 -13.73 15.06
CA ARG A 559 49.32 -14.86 15.12
C ARG A 559 49.08 -15.95 14.07
N ASN A 560 48.39 -15.62 12.98
CA ASN A 560 48.02 -16.56 11.92
C ASN A 560 49.25 -17.15 11.21
N ASP A 561 50.25 -16.32 10.87
CA ASP A 561 51.48 -16.79 10.22
C ASP A 561 52.37 -17.61 11.17
N GLU A 562 52.42 -17.25 12.45
CA GLU A 562 53.11 -18.06 13.48
C GLU A 562 52.46 -19.43 13.65
N PHE A 563 51.13 -19.50 13.56
CA PHE A 563 50.38 -20.75 13.60
C PHE A 563 50.68 -21.60 12.37
N ALA A 564 50.61 -21.04 11.16
CA ALA A 564 50.91 -21.74 9.91
C ALA A 564 52.36 -22.26 9.89
N GLY A 565 53.32 -21.44 10.31
CA GLY A 565 54.74 -21.80 10.38
C GLY A 565 55.06 -22.94 11.35
N ALA A 566 54.16 -23.26 12.30
CA ALA A 566 54.34 -24.38 13.21
C ALA A 566 54.16 -25.75 12.52
N PHE A 567 53.54 -25.82 11.34
CA PHE A 567 53.26 -27.10 10.69
C PHE A 567 54.35 -27.57 9.70
N GLU A 568 55.38 -26.76 9.40
CA GLU A 568 56.51 -27.10 8.50
C GLU A 568 56.07 -27.85 7.22
N ALA A 569 56.29 -29.17 7.13
CA ALA A 569 55.92 -30.03 5.99
C ALA A 569 54.58 -30.79 6.17
N ALA A 570 53.89 -30.60 7.30
CA ALA A 570 52.59 -31.18 7.58
C ALA A 570 51.45 -30.28 7.06
N GLU A 571 50.30 -30.88 6.74
CA GLU A 571 49.13 -30.16 6.23
C GLU A 571 48.62 -29.14 7.26
N ILE A 572 48.57 -27.87 6.86
CA ILE A 572 48.06 -26.76 7.69
C ILE A 572 46.53 -26.93 7.80
N PRO A 573 45.94 -26.88 9.01
CA PRO A 573 44.50 -26.98 9.18
C PRO A 573 43.74 -25.89 8.40
N LYS A 574 42.71 -26.27 7.63
CA LYS A 574 41.90 -25.35 6.82
C LYS A 574 41.23 -24.26 7.67
N HIS A 575 41.05 -23.08 7.08
CA HIS A 575 40.20 -22.03 7.65
C HIS A 575 38.73 -22.25 7.20
N TYR A 576 38.01 -23.14 7.89
CA TYR A 576 36.69 -23.60 7.46
C TYR A 576 35.66 -22.49 7.22
N GLN A 577 35.64 -21.41 8.02
CA GLN A 577 34.71 -20.28 7.77
C GLN A 577 35.01 -19.56 6.44
N ALA A 578 36.28 -19.46 6.06
CA ALA A 578 36.69 -18.81 4.81
C ALA A 578 36.40 -19.73 3.61
N GLU A 579 36.66 -21.03 3.77
CA GLU A 579 36.30 -22.06 2.77
C GLU A 579 34.79 -22.13 2.51
N VAL A 580 33.96 -22.02 3.55
CA VAL A 580 32.50 -21.92 3.41
C VAL A 580 32.13 -20.68 2.60
N VAL A 581 32.57 -19.48 3.02
CA VAL A 581 32.22 -18.22 2.33
C VAL A 581 32.62 -18.27 0.86
N LYS A 582 33.85 -18.72 0.57
CA LYS A 582 34.34 -18.93 -0.80
C LYS A 582 33.42 -19.84 -1.61
N THR A 583 33.06 -21.00 -1.05
CA THR A 583 32.24 -21.99 -1.74
C THR A 583 30.83 -21.45 -2.01
N LEU A 584 30.23 -20.73 -1.05
CA LEU A 584 28.91 -20.11 -1.21
C LEU A 584 28.93 -19.00 -2.27
N LEU A 585 30.00 -18.20 -2.36
CA LEU A 585 30.17 -17.23 -3.45
C LEU A 585 30.28 -17.92 -4.81
N ASN A 586 31.01 -19.03 -4.89
CA ASN A 586 31.10 -19.82 -6.13
C ASN A 586 29.73 -20.38 -6.55
N TYR A 587 28.89 -20.80 -5.61
CA TYR A 587 27.51 -21.21 -5.90
C TYR A 587 26.62 -20.08 -6.41
N ILE A 588 26.80 -18.85 -5.93
CA ILE A 588 26.11 -17.68 -6.49
C ILE A 588 26.51 -17.49 -7.96
N ASN A 589 27.81 -17.58 -8.26
CA ASN A 589 28.31 -17.49 -9.63
C ASN A 589 27.76 -18.64 -10.52
N GLU A 590 27.80 -19.88 -10.02
CA GLU A 590 27.29 -21.07 -10.73
C GLU A 590 25.78 -20.94 -11.04
N ALA A 591 24.98 -20.53 -10.06
CA ALA A 591 23.55 -20.30 -10.24
C ALA A 591 23.28 -19.22 -11.30
N GLY A 592 24.08 -18.17 -11.32
CA GLY A 592 24.01 -17.14 -12.37
C GLY A 592 24.36 -17.69 -13.76
N GLN A 593 25.27 -18.67 -13.88
CA GLN A 593 25.75 -19.19 -15.18
C GLN A 593 24.89 -20.31 -15.75
N LYS A 594 24.02 -20.91 -14.91
CA LYS A 594 23.23 -22.09 -15.24
C LYS A 594 22.28 -21.86 -16.42
N GLN A 595 22.45 -22.62 -17.50
CA GLN A 595 21.67 -22.46 -18.74
C GLN A 595 20.37 -23.28 -18.76
N THR A 596 20.35 -24.44 -18.09
CA THR A 596 19.21 -25.37 -18.11
C THR A 596 18.90 -25.94 -16.72
N TRP A 597 17.62 -26.18 -16.44
CA TRP A 597 17.16 -27.00 -15.32
C TRP A 597 17.39 -28.49 -15.61
N ILE A 598 17.26 -29.36 -14.59
CA ILE A 598 17.45 -30.82 -14.76
C ILE A 598 16.56 -31.42 -15.86
N ASN A 599 15.32 -30.96 -15.96
CA ASN A 599 14.36 -31.44 -16.96
C ASN A 599 14.63 -30.92 -18.39
N GLY A 600 15.73 -30.19 -18.60
CA GLY A 600 16.12 -29.62 -19.90
C GLY A 600 15.47 -28.27 -20.22
N GLN A 601 14.63 -27.72 -19.34
CA GLN A 601 14.02 -26.40 -19.55
C GLN A 601 15.09 -25.30 -19.48
N GLN A 602 15.17 -24.44 -20.50
CA GLN A 602 16.12 -23.33 -20.53
C GLN A 602 15.77 -22.24 -19.50
N LEU A 603 16.80 -21.70 -18.84
CA LEU A 603 16.68 -20.53 -17.99
C LEU A 603 16.90 -19.28 -18.83
N THR A 604 15.96 -18.34 -18.75
CA THR A 604 16.19 -16.99 -19.26
C THR A 604 17.17 -16.25 -18.36
N ASN A 605 17.82 -15.20 -18.88
CA ASN A 605 18.68 -14.33 -18.08
C ASN A 605 17.96 -13.79 -16.82
N LYS A 606 16.66 -13.49 -16.94
CA LYS A 606 15.83 -13.07 -15.81
C LYS A 606 15.71 -14.17 -14.75
N CYS A 607 15.41 -15.41 -15.16
CA CYS A 607 15.32 -16.53 -14.23
C CYS A 607 16.64 -16.78 -13.48
N GLN A 608 17.79 -16.62 -14.16
CA GLN A 608 19.12 -16.73 -13.53
C GLN A 608 19.35 -15.64 -12.47
N LEU A 609 18.96 -14.38 -12.74
CA LEU A 609 19.04 -13.29 -11.77
C LEU A 609 18.13 -13.55 -10.57
N THR A 610 16.87 -13.93 -10.81
CA THR A 610 15.92 -14.26 -9.74
C THR A 610 16.46 -15.39 -8.85
N ALA A 611 17.01 -16.44 -9.46
CA ALA A 611 17.62 -17.55 -8.72
C ALA A 611 18.82 -17.09 -7.88
N SER A 612 19.65 -16.18 -8.42
CA SER A 612 20.81 -15.62 -7.71
C SER A 612 20.39 -14.79 -6.50
N VAL A 613 19.36 -13.94 -6.64
CA VAL A 613 18.80 -13.14 -5.53
C VAL A 613 18.29 -14.04 -4.40
N LEU A 614 17.47 -15.04 -4.76
CA LEU A 614 16.92 -16.00 -3.78
C LEU A 614 18.04 -16.73 -3.04
N LEU A 615 19.07 -17.17 -3.78
CA LEU A 615 20.21 -17.86 -3.22
C LEU A 615 21.03 -16.98 -2.28
N ILE A 616 21.30 -15.72 -2.65
CA ILE A 616 21.97 -14.74 -1.79
C ILE A 616 21.22 -14.60 -0.46
N ASN A 617 19.90 -14.40 -0.51
CA ASN A 617 19.09 -14.23 0.71
C ASN A 617 19.12 -15.46 1.62
N ALA A 618 19.16 -16.67 1.05
CA ALA A 618 19.32 -17.90 1.82
C ALA A 618 20.73 -18.06 2.40
N ILE A 619 21.78 -17.69 1.65
CA ILE A 619 23.17 -17.68 2.11
C ILE A 619 23.35 -16.71 3.28
N ARG A 620 22.85 -15.47 3.15
CA ARG A 620 22.90 -14.47 4.23
C ARG A 620 22.38 -15.03 5.56
N SER A 621 21.26 -15.77 5.49
CA SER A 621 20.67 -16.41 6.67
C SER A 621 21.55 -17.52 7.25
N SER A 622 22.35 -18.21 6.43
CA SER A 622 23.27 -19.26 6.90
C SER A 622 24.54 -18.72 7.54
N LEU A 623 25.04 -17.54 7.12
CA LEU A 623 26.27 -16.93 7.62
C LEU A 623 26.26 -16.68 9.13
N LEU A 624 25.11 -16.32 9.71
CA LEU A 624 24.93 -16.08 11.15
C LEU A 624 25.33 -17.28 12.03
N TYR A 625 25.39 -18.48 11.44
CA TYR A 625 25.62 -19.73 12.15
C TYR A 625 27.04 -20.29 11.99
N LEU A 626 27.94 -19.61 11.27
CA LEU A 626 29.35 -20.01 11.17
C LEU A 626 30.07 -20.04 12.54
N LYS A 627 29.58 -19.25 13.50
CA LYS A 627 30.07 -19.22 14.89
C LYS A 627 29.91 -20.55 15.64
N GLU A 628 29.07 -21.45 15.15
CA GLU A 628 28.80 -22.75 15.78
C GLU A 628 29.82 -23.84 15.38
N GLN A 629 30.76 -23.54 14.48
CA GLN A 629 31.81 -24.47 14.08
C GLN A 629 32.46 -25.21 15.29
N PRO A 630 32.77 -24.57 16.44
CA PRO A 630 33.38 -25.27 17.58
C PRO A 630 32.56 -26.43 18.14
N ASP A 631 31.23 -26.41 17.99
CA ASP A 631 30.32 -27.42 18.52
C ASP A 631 30.28 -28.71 17.69
N TYR A 632 30.87 -28.70 16.49
CA TYR A 632 30.94 -29.86 15.62
C TYR A 632 32.10 -30.79 16.01
N ILE A 633 31.81 -32.09 16.12
CA ILE A 633 32.83 -33.13 16.39
C ILE A 633 33.84 -33.17 15.24
N ASP A 634 33.35 -33.12 14.00
CA ASP A 634 34.14 -33.13 12.77
C ASP A 634 33.86 -31.87 11.94
N PHE A 635 34.92 -31.14 11.58
CA PHE A 635 34.80 -29.92 10.80
C PHE A 635 34.54 -30.17 9.30
N GLU A 636 34.85 -31.35 8.77
CA GLU A 636 34.43 -31.71 7.41
C GLU A 636 32.91 -31.91 7.34
N THR A 637 32.32 -32.49 8.39
CA THR A 637 30.86 -32.52 8.56
C THR A 637 30.30 -31.11 8.63
N PHE A 638 30.87 -30.19 9.44
CA PHE A 638 30.45 -28.78 9.48
C PHE A 638 30.45 -28.12 8.08
N LEU A 639 31.55 -28.29 7.34
CA LEU A 639 31.69 -27.75 5.99
C LEU A 639 30.57 -28.28 5.08
N LYS A 640 30.40 -29.60 5.05
CA LYS A 640 29.38 -30.29 4.25
C LYS A 640 27.97 -29.83 4.59
N GLU A 641 27.62 -29.76 5.88
CA GLU A 641 26.30 -29.30 6.36
C GLU A 641 25.98 -27.87 5.92
N THR A 642 27.00 -27.02 5.83
CA THR A 642 26.82 -25.61 5.53
C THR A 642 26.70 -25.33 4.03
N ILE A 643 27.40 -26.10 3.18
CA ILE A 643 27.48 -25.83 1.73
C ILE A 643 26.58 -26.76 0.89
N GLN A 644 26.40 -28.02 1.29
CA GLN A 644 25.73 -29.02 0.44
C GLN A 644 24.26 -28.69 0.11
N PRO A 645 23.44 -28.13 1.03
CA PRO A 645 22.06 -27.77 0.69
C PRO A 645 21.97 -26.83 -0.51
N PHE A 646 22.89 -25.86 -0.61
CA PHE A 646 22.95 -24.91 -1.72
C PHE A 646 23.38 -25.58 -3.03
N SER A 647 24.35 -26.50 -2.99
CA SER A 647 24.73 -27.27 -4.16
C SER A 647 23.59 -28.15 -4.69
N CYS A 648 22.88 -28.83 -3.79
CA CYS A 648 21.74 -29.68 -4.12
C CYS A 648 20.62 -28.88 -4.80
N VAL A 649 20.24 -27.72 -4.27
CA VAL A 649 19.16 -26.94 -4.88
C VAL A 649 19.55 -26.37 -6.26
N ILE A 650 20.81 -25.94 -6.44
CA ILE A 650 21.31 -25.46 -7.73
C ILE A 650 21.32 -26.59 -8.76
N ASN A 651 21.77 -27.78 -8.37
CA ASN A 651 21.98 -28.88 -9.31
C ASN A 651 20.74 -29.72 -9.54
N GLU A 652 19.83 -29.83 -8.58
CA GLU A 652 18.73 -30.78 -8.62
C GLU A 652 17.35 -30.17 -8.89
N SER A 653 17.25 -28.86 -9.15
CA SER A 653 15.95 -28.20 -9.38
C SER A 653 15.45 -28.37 -10.81
N ASN A 654 14.14 -28.58 -10.93
CA ASN A 654 13.47 -28.83 -12.22
C ASN A 654 12.83 -27.58 -12.83
N SER A 655 12.63 -26.52 -12.04
CA SER A 655 12.03 -25.26 -12.48
C SER A 655 12.37 -24.14 -11.52
N LEU A 656 12.10 -22.89 -11.90
CA LEU A 656 12.26 -21.74 -11.00
C LEU A 656 11.32 -21.83 -9.78
N GLU A 657 10.10 -22.34 -9.94
CA GLU A 657 9.16 -22.51 -8.82
C GLU A 657 9.65 -23.55 -7.82
N ASP A 658 10.17 -24.68 -8.31
CA ASP A 658 10.80 -25.73 -7.50
C ASP A 658 12.05 -25.20 -6.78
N PHE A 659 12.92 -24.48 -7.50
CA PHE A 659 14.10 -23.83 -6.93
C PHE A 659 13.73 -22.84 -5.83
N THR A 660 12.75 -21.97 -6.08
CA THR A 660 12.28 -20.96 -5.11
C THR A 660 11.82 -21.61 -3.83
N LYS A 661 10.93 -22.62 -3.93
CA LYS A 661 10.44 -23.38 -2.77
C LYS A 661 11.58 -24.00 -1.96
N ARG A 662 12.53 -24.65 -2.63
CA ARG A 662 13.66 -25.34 -1.97
C ARG A 662 14.64 -24.36 -1.32
N VAL A 663 14.95 -23.24 -1.98
CA VAL A 663 15.82 -22.20 -1.41
C VAL A 663 15.19 -21.52 -0.20
N GLU A 664 13.89 -21.22 -0.25
CA GLU A 664 13.15 -20.67 0.90
C GLU A 664 13.20 -21.63 2.10
N LEU A 665 13.05 -22.93 1.85
CA LEU A 665 13.19 -23.95 2.89
C LEU A 665 14.61 -24.01 3.46
N ILE A 666 15.64 -23.93 2.62
CA ILE A 666 17.03 -23.88 3.09
C ILE A 666 17.23 -22.66 4.01
N LYS A 667 16.78 -21.48 3.59
CA LYS A 667 16.84 -20.24 4.36
C LYS A 667 16.22 -20.40 5.74
N GLU A 668 14.99 -20.92 5.82
CA GLU A 668 14.28 -21.13 7.09
C GLU A 668 14.88 -22.28 7.92
N SER A 669 15.48 -23.28 7.26
CA SER A 669 15.99 -24.48 7.93
C SER A 669 17.11 -24.20 8.91
N PHE A 670 18.00 -23.24 8.62
CA PHE A 670 19.12 -22.92 9.50
C PHE A 670 18.62 -22.47 10.87
N TRP A 671 17.59 -21.62 10.91
CA TRP A 671 16.97 -21.15 12.14
C TRP A 671 16.13 -22.26 12.78
N TYR A 672 15.31 -22.96 11.99
CA TYR A 672 14.37 -23.95 12.50
C TYR A 672 15.09 -25.16 13.12
N ILE A 673 16.09 -25.75 12.44
CA ILE A 673 16.83 -26.93 12.94
C ILE A 673 17.43 -26.68 14.33
N ARG A 674 17.89 -25.46 14.60
CA ARG A 674 18.55 -25.09 15.86
C ARG A 674 17.55 -24.90 16.99
N ASN A 675 16.40 -24.31 16.69
CA ASN A 675 15.36 -24.08 17.69
C ASN A 675 14.40 -25.27 17.86
N GLN A 676 14.42 -26.22 16.94
CA GLN A 676 13.56 -27.40 16.96
C GLN A 676 13.68 -28.27 18.22
N SER A 677 14.84 -28.24 18.87
CA SER A 677 15.11 -29.00 20.11
C SER A 677 15.22 -28.10 21.34
N SER A 678 14.96 -26.80 21.22
CA SER A 678 15.05 -25.85 22.33
C SER A 678 14.00 -26.11 23.42
N ILE A 679 12.80 -26.54 23.01
CA ILE A 679 11.69 -26.89 23.90
C ILE A 679 11.35 -28.38 23.71
N GLY A 680 11.96 -29.22 24.55
CA GLY A 680 11.58 -30.63 24.67
C GLY A 680 10.17 -30.81 25.22
N ILE A 681 9.63 -32.04 25.18
CA ILE A 681 8.25 -32.32 25.61
C ILE A 681 7.99 -31.93 27.07
N ASP A 682 8.94 -32.16 27.98
CA ASP A 682 8.79 -31.79 29.40
C ASP A 682 8.65 -30.28 29.57
N LYS A 683 9.46 -29.50 28.85
CA LYS A 683 9.38 -28.04 28.90
C LYS A 683 8.13 -27.53 28.21
N ALA A 684 7.71 -28.15 27.11
CA ALA A 684 6.47 -27.82 26.42
C ALA A 684 5.26 -28.03 27.35
N LEU A 685 5.18 -29.17 28.03
CA LEU A 685 4.14 -29.47 29.00
C LEU A 685 4.19 -28.51 30.20
N GLN A 686 5.37 -28.21 30.74
CA GLN A 686 5.51 -27.24 31.83
C GLN A 686 4.96 -25.85 31.47
N LEU A 687 5.13 -25.40 30.23
CA LEU A 687 4.58 -24.12 29.76
C LEU A 687 3.10 -24.22 29.38
N PHE A 688 2.65 -25.40 28.94
CA PHE A 688 1.30 -25.68 28.47
C PHE A 688 0.30 -25.87 29.62
N THR A 689 0.58 -26.77 30.57
CA THR A 689 -0.35 -27.17 31.64
C THR A 689 -0.91 -25.97 32.44
N PRO A 690 -0.13 -24.96 32.84
CA PRO A 690 -0.65 -23.83 33.63
C PRO A 690 -1.68 -22.94 32.90
N GLN A 691 -1.68 -22.96 31.56
CA GLN A 691 -2.55 -22.12 30.74
C GLN A 691 -3.83 -22.84 30.28
N ASN A 692 -3.98 -24.11 30.64
CA ASN A 692 -4.97 -25.00 30.04
C ASN A 692 -5.65 -25.88 31.08
N GLU A 693 -6.98 -25.87 31.09
CA GLU A 693 -7.78 -26.67 32.02
C GLU A 693 -8.02 -28.09 31.49
N ASN A 694 -8.31 -29.03 32.42
CA ASN A 694 -8.70 -30.40 32.11
C ASN A 694 -7.69 -31.13 31.19
N VAL A 695 -6.40 -30.99 31.46
CA VAL A 695 -5.30 -31.63 30.71
C VAL A 695 -4.81 -32.87 31.46
N ASN A 696 -4.67 -34.01 30.76
CA ASN A 696 -3.95 -35.16 31.31
C ASN A 696 -2.51 -35.20 30.79
N GLU A 697 -1.60 -34.63 31.59
CA GLU A 697 -0.18 -34.48 31.23
C GLU A 697 0.52 -35.83 30.97
N GLU A 698 0.22 -36.85 31.78
CA GLU A 698 0.84 -38.17 31.65
C GLU A 698 0.45 -38.86 30.33
N LEU A 699 -0.82 -38.76 29.93
CA LEU A 699 -1.31 -39.31 28.67
C LEU A 699 -0.74 -38.57 27.45
N LEU A 700 -0.67 -37.24 27.49
CA LEU A 700 -0.03 -36.45 26.42
C LEU A 700 1.45 -36.79 26.30
N LYS A 701 2.16 -36.88 27.43
CA LYS A 701 3.59 -37.20 27.48
C LYS A 701 3.86 -38.59 26.91
N SER A 702 3.15 -39.61 27.39
CA SER A 702 3.32 -40.99 26.92
C SER A 702 2.93 -41.16 25.43
N SER A 703 1.87 -40.50 24.98
CA SER A 703 1.46 -40.50 23.56
C SER A 703 2.48 -39.78 22.68
N PHE A 704 3.02 -38.65 23.13
CA PHE A 704 4.09 -37.94 22.43
C PHE A 704 5.37 -38.78 22.35
N GLN A 705 5.76 -39.45 23.44
CA GLN A 705 6.91 -40.35 23.46
C GLN A 705 6.73 -41.47 22.43
N ARG A 706 5.55 -42.09 22.38
CA ARG A 706 5.22 -43.10 21.35
C ARG A 706 5.34 -42.56 19.92
N TYR A 707 4.80 -41.36 19.66
CA TYR A 707 5.01 -40.68 18.37
C TYR A 707 6.51 -40.50 18.09
N HIS A 708 7.26 -40.01 19.07
CA HIS A 708 8.66 -39.66 18.91
C HIS A 708 9.52 -40.90 18.62
N ASP A 709 9.32 -41.98 19.37
CA ASP A 709 10.05 -43.24 19.22
C ASP A 709 9.76 -43.87 17.85
N GLN A 710 8.50 -43.90 17.43
CA GLN A 710 8.12 -44.42 16.11
C GLN A 710 8.64 -43.53 14.97
N PHE A 711 8.64 -42.21 15.14
CA PHE A 711 9.22 -41.26 14.19
C PHE A 711 10.72 -41.53 14.03
N LEU A 712 11.47 -41.62 15.14
CA LEU A 712 12.90 -41.91 15.14
C LEU A 712 13.19 -43.27 14.49
N LYS A 713 12.38 -44.28 14.79
CA LYS A 713 12.48 -45.60 14.16
C LYS A 713 12.41 -45.50 12.64
N TYR A 714 11.41 -44.81 12.09
CA TYR A 714 11.32 -44.60 10.64
C TYR A 714 12.55 -43.89 10.07
N MET A 715 13.03 -42.84 10.73
CA MET A 715 14.19 -42.07 10.27
C MET A 715 15.48 -42.91 10.26
N VAL A 716 15.68 -43.76 11.28
CA VAL A 716 16.86 -44.64 11.40
C VAL A 716 16.80 -45.80 10.42
N GLU A 717 15.71 -46.56 10.40
CA GLU A 717 15.56 -47.76 9.56
C GLU A 717 15.63 -47.42 8.07
N ASN A 718 15.12 -46.25 7.69
CA ASN A 718 15.10 -45.84 6.29
C ASN A 718 16.32 -45.01 5.86
N SER A 719 17.23 -44.66 6.78
CA SER A 719 18.38 -43.78 6.52
C SER A 719 19.22 -44.16 5.29
N LYS A 720 19.40 -45.48 5.06
CA LYS A 720 20.24 -46.06 4.00
C LYS A 720 19.61 -46.06 2.60
N PHE A 721 18.30 -45.84 2.49
CA PHE A 721 17.60 -45.89 1.21
C PHE A 721 17.63 -44.54 0.47
N ASN A 722 17.37 -44.56 -0.83
CA ASN A 722 17.18 -43.34 -1.61
C ASN A 722 15.88 -42.62 -1.23
N TYR A 723 15.76 -41.34 -1.60
CA TYR A 723 14.62 -40.47 -1.25
C TYR A 723 13.24 -41.10 -1.55
N THR A 724 13.05 -41.65 -2.74
CA THR A 724 11.77 -42.23 -3.17
C THR A 724 11.44 -43.49 -2.36
N GLN A 725 12.42 -44.35 -2.15
CA GLN A 725 12.25 -45.60 -1.41
C GLN A 725 11.95 -45.34 0.08
N LYS A 726 12.60 -44.32 0.68
CA LYS A 726 12.30 -43.88 2.06
C LYS A 726 10.82 -43.58 2.25
N ILE A 727 10.24 -42.78 1.34
CA ILE A 727 8.83 -42.40 1.39
C ILE A 727 7.94 -43.64 1.17
N GLN A 728 8.23 -44.45 0.15
CA GLN A 728 7.40 -45.63 -0.18
C GLN A 728 7.31 -46.62 0.98
N ASN A 729 8.43 -46.94 1.64
CA ASN A 729 8.47 -47.86 2.76
C ASN A 729 7.58 -47.38 3.93
N ILE A 730 7.70 -46.11 4.30
CA ILE A 730 6.93 -45.53 5.41
C ILE A 730 5.44 -45.47 5.05
N VAL A 731 5.11 -45.02 3.84
CA VAL A 731 3.72 -44.96 3.37
C VAL A 731 3.08 -46.35 3.38
N GLN A 732 3.79 -47.38 2.92
CA GLN A 732 3.28 -48.74 2.90
C GLN A 732 3.01 -49.28 4.31
N ASP A 733 3.92 -49.06 5.26
CA ASP A 733 3.73 -49.47 6.65
C ASP A 733 2.54 -48.74 7.30
N VAL A 734 2.47 -47.41 7.16
CA VAL A 734 1.36 -46.60 7.68
C VAL A 734 0.02 -47.10 7.12
N ARG A 735 -0.08 -47.28 5.80
CA ARG A 735 -1.33 -47.74 5.16
C ARG A 735 -1.72 -49.15 5.58
N SER A 736 -0.78 -50.03 5.92
CA SER A 736 -1.08 -51.36 6.42
C SER A 736 -1.73 -51.34 7.81
N LYS A 737 -1.47 -50.30 8.61
CA LYS A 737 -1.99 -50.11 9.97
C LYS A 737 -3.33 -49.38 10.02
N VAL A 738 -3.65 -48.61 8.98
CA VAL A 738 -4.88 -47.81 8.89
C VAL A 738 -6.07 -48.67 8.47
N LYS A 739 -7.15 -48.62 9.26
CA LYS A 739 -8.45 -49.22 8.93
C LYS A 739 -9.54 -48.13 8.98
N PRO A 740 -10.55 -48.14 8.09
CA PRO A 740 -11.63 -47.16 8.11
C PRO A 740 -12.41 -47.17 9.44
N ILE A 741 -12.23 -46.15 10.27
CA ILE A 741 -12.91 -45.99 11.57
C ILE A 741 -13.14 -44.51 11.80
N LEU A 742 -14.41 -44.11 11.91
CA LEU A 742 -14.79 -42.72 12.16
C LEU A 742 -14.39 -42.28 13.58
N SER A 743 -14.04 -41.00 13.72
CA SER A 743 -13.62 -40.35 14.97
C SER A 743 -14.57 -40.59 16.15
N THR A 744 -15.88 -40.67 15.92
CA THR A 744 -16.90 -40.97 16.95
C THR A 744 -16.78 -42.35 17.59
N LYS A 745 -16.03 -43.27 16.97
CA LYS A 745 -15.80 -44.64 17.47
C LYS A 745 -14.39 -44.85 18.03
N TRP A 746 -13.57 -43.81 18.09
CA TRP A 746 -12.19 -43.93 18.56
C TRP A 746 -12.17 -44.12 20.08
N THR A 747 -11.75 -45.31 20.53
CA THR A 747 -11.59 -45.62 21.96
C THR A 747 -10.36 -44.93 22.52
N SER A 748 -10.31 -44.74 23.85
CA SER A 748 -9.12 -44.21 24.53
C SER A 748 -7.84 -44.97 24.16
N VAL A 749 -7.87 -46.30 24.14
CA VAL A 749 -6.73 -47.14 23.73
C VAL A 749 -6.31 -46.83 22.30
N PHE A 750 -7.26 -46.73 21.37
CA PHE A 750 -6.97 -46.42 19.97
C PHE A 750 -6.31 -45.04 19.83
N LYS A 751 -6.84 -44.02 20.52
CA LYS A 751 -6.31 -42.66 20.52
C LYS A 751 -4.89 -42.57 21.07
N GLN A 752 -4.56 -43.38 22.08
CA GLN A 752 -3.26 -43.32 22.76
C GLN A 752 -2.18 -44.21 22.13
N THR A 753 -2.58 -45.16 21.28
CA THR A 753 -1.67 -46.14 20.68
C THR A 753 -1.51 -45.94 19.17
N VAL A 754 -2.62 -46.01 18.43
CA VAL A 754 -2.59 -46.00 16.96
C VAL A 754 -2.38 -44.59 16.41
N ILE A 755 -3.08 -43.58 16.95
CA ILE A 755 -2.99 -42.21 16.44
C ILE A 755 -1.55 -41.65 16.50
N PRO A 756 -0.79 -41.77 17.60
CA PRO A 756 0.59 -41.30 17.64
C PRO A 756 1.51 -42.00 16.63
N GLU A 757 1.33 -43.31 16.39
CA GLU A 757 2.14 -44.08 15.45
C GLU A 757 1.86 -43.69 13.99
N ILE A 758 0.59 -43.49 13.63
CA ILE A 758 0.21 -43.02 12.29
C ILE A 758 0.68 -41.59 12.07
N LEU A 759 0.51 -40.72 13.07
CA LEU A 759 1.01 -39.35 13.04
C LEU A 759 2.53 -39.31 12.87
N ALA A 760 3.26 -40.24 13.49
CA ALA A 760 4.72 -40.37 13.33
C ALA A 760 5.12 -40.69 11.90
N GLY A 761 4.37 -41.55 11.21
CA GLY A 761 4.61 -41.85 9.79
C GLY A 761 4.31 -40.67 8.88
N LEU A 762 3.21 -39.94 9.11
CA LEU A 762 2.91 -38.69 8.40
C LEU A 762 4.00 -37.64 8.61
N GLY A 763 4.40 -37.44 9.87
CA GLY A 763 5.47 -36.55 10.27
C GLY A 763 6.80 -36.93 9.63
N ALA A 764 7.14 -38.22 9.57
CA ALA A 764 8.38 -38.71 8.95
C ALA A 764 8.40 -38.48 7.43
N VAL A 765 7.30 -38.77 6.73
CA VAL A 765 7.20 -38.49 5.28
C VAL A 765 7.29 -37.00 5.01
N TRP A 766 6.55 -36.18 5.77
CA TRP A 766 6.66 -34.72 5.67
C TRP A 766 8.10 -34.24 5.93
N SER A 767 8.75 -34.74 6.97
CA SER A 767 10.15 -34.47 7.30
C SER A 767 11.11 -34.82 6.17
N ILE A 768 10.96 -35.98 5.54
CA ILE A 768 11.80 -36.42 4.43
C ILE A 768 11.58 -35.52 3.22
N MET A 769 10.32 -35.20 2.89
CA MET A 769 9.98 -34.35 1.76
C MET A 769 10.54 -32.94 1.92
N ILE A 770 10.34 -32.33 3.09
CA ILE A 770 10.74 -30.95 3.34
C ILE A 770 12.25 -30.81 3.55
N SER A 771 12.91 -31.87 4.02
CA SER A 771 14.36 -31.89 4.24
C SER A 771 15.14 -32.39 3.03
N LYS A 772 14.55 -32.52 1.83
CA LYS A 772 15.23 -33.13 0.66
C LYS A 772 16.64 -32.58 0.45
N ASP A 773 16.82 -31.27 0.57
CA ASP A 773 18.12 -30.58 0.39
C ASP A 773 18.97 -30.52 1.67
N VAL A 774 18.31 -30.39 2.82
CA VAL A 774 18.96 -30.09 4.11
C VAL A 774 19.38 -31.36 4.86
N ALA A 775 18.76 -32.51 4.54
CA ALA A 775 18.99 -33.81 5.16
C ALA A 775 20.40 -34.37 4.94
N SER A 776 21.17 -33.80 4.00
CA SER A 776 22.58 -34.14 3.77
C SER A 776 23.45 -33.95 5.03
N SER A 777 22.96 -33.16 5.99
CA SER A 777 23.53 -32.95 7.32
C SER A 777 23.25 -34.03 8.37
N GLY A 778 22.42 -35.03 8.07
CA GLY A 778 21.94 -35.96 9.09
C GLY A 778 20.93 -35.34 10.08
N LYS A 779 20.63 -34.04 9.98
CA LYS A 779 19.53 -33.38 10.69
C LYS A 779 18.37 -33.16 9.74
N HIS A 780 17.18 -33.58 10.16
CA HIS A 780 15.94 -33.40 9.41
C HIS A 780 15.08 -32.32 10.06
N LEU A 781 14.47 -31.48 9.25
CA LEU A 781 13.29 -30.73 9.66
C LEU A 781 12.21 -31.75 10.08
N LYS A 782 11.69 -31.58 11.29
CA LYS A 782 10.65 -32.38 11.94
C LYS A 782 9.65 -31.45 12.60
N PRO A 783 8.38 -31.87 12.71
CA PRO A 783 7.39 -31.09 13.43
C PRO A 783 7.86 -30.80 14.85
N HIS A 784 7.67 -29.57 15.30
CA HIS A 784 8.03 -29.14 16.65
C HIS A 784 7.20 -29.89 17.70
N SER A 785 7.73 -30.05 18.90
CA SER A 785 7.06 -30.76 20.00
C SER A 785 5.66 -30.21 20.28
N ILE A 786 5.54 -28.88 20.30
CA ILE A 786 4.28 -28.15 20.52
C ILE A 786 3.29 -28.34 19.36
N GLN A 787 3.75 -28.48 18.11
CA GLN A 787 2.87 -28.74 16.96
C GLN A 787 2.23 -30.12 17.06
N ILE A 788 3.03 -31.13 17.42
CA ILE A 788 2.52 -32.49 17.65
C ILE A 788 1.62 -32.53 18.89
N LEU A 789 2.03 -31.87 19.98
CA LEU A 789 1.20 -31.74 21.18
C LEU A 789 -0.17 -31.11 20.85
N SER A 790 -0.19 -30.08 20.00
CA SER A 790 -1.42 -29.45 19.51
C SER A 790 -2.30 -30.44 18.75
N ILE A 791 -1.75 -31.23 17.81
CA ILE A 791 -2.50 -32.26 17.08
C ILE A 791 -3.06 -33.32 18.06
N LEU A 792 -2.24 -33.82 18.98
CA LEU A 792 -2.68 -34.83 19.97
C LEU A 792 -3.82 -34.29 20.84
N ARG A 793 -3.75 -33.01 21.23
CA ARG A 793 -4.78 -32.35 22.02
C ARG A 793 -6.07 -32.12 21.22
N LEU A 794 -5.96 -31.64 19.97
CA LEU A 794 -7.11 -31.49 19.07
C LEU A 794 -7.83 -32.83 18.81
N LEU A 795 -7.10 -33.94 18.82
CA LEU A 795 -7.65 -35.29 18.63
C LEU A 795 -8.08 -35.98 19.95
N SER A 796 -8.14 -35.23 21.06
CA SER A 796 -8.59 -35.70 22.38
C SER A 796 -7.84 -36.95 22.88
N VAL A 797 -6.53 -37.04 22.60
CA VAL A 797 -5.70 -38.20 22.97
C VAL A 797 -5.55 -38.33 24.49
N ASP A 798 -5.66 -37.22 25.21
CA ASP A 798 -5.58 -37.13 26.66
C ASP A 798 -6.92 -37.34 27.38
N ARG A 799 -7.96 -37.77 26.63
CA ARG A 799 -9.29 -38.11 27.15
C ARG A 799 -9.53 -39.62 27.18
N GLY A 800 -10.22 -40.06 28.23
CA GLY A 800 -10.67 -41.46 28.39
C GLY A 800 -11.94 -41.80 27.60
N ASP A 801 -12.73 -40.80 27.23
CA ASP A 801 -14.02 -40.99 26.56
C ASP A 801 -13.85 -41.47 25.11
N ILE A 802 -14.86 -42.20 24.63
CA ILE A 802 -14.94 -42.65 23.23
C ILE A 802 -15.30 -41.44 22.37
N GLY A 803 -14.57 -41.26 21.27
CA GLY A 803 -14.78 -40.14 20.36
C GLY A 803 -13.65 -39.12 20.40
N VAL A 804 -13.78 -38.12 19.53
CA VAL A 804 -12.99 -36.90 19.51
C VAL A 804 -13.94 -35.74 19.79
N GLU A 805 -13.57 -34.89 20.74
CA GLU A 805 -14.35 -33.71 21.13
C GLU A 805 -14.08 -32.56 20.16
N LYS A 806 -15.02 -31.62 20.08
CA LYS A 806 -14.79 -30.38 19.34
C LYS A 806 -13.78 -29.52 20.10
N HIS A 807 -12.76 -29.02 19.42
CA HIS A 807 -11.61 -28.39 20.09
C HIS A 807 -10.99 -27.26 19.25
N LEU A 808 -10.73 -26.10 19.86
CA LEU A 808 -9.97 -25.00 19.25
C LEU A 808 -8.59 -24.81 19.88
N ALA A 809 -7.56 -24.50 19.11
CA ALA A 809 -6.21 -24.26 19.64
C ALA A 809 -5.67 -22.88 19.25
N GLN A 810 -5.21 -22.10 20.22
CA GLN A 810 -4.44 -20.89 19.95
C GLN A 810 -3.00 -21.25 19.62
N ILE A 811 -2.57 -20.96 18.40
CA ILE A 811 -1.22 -21.11 17.90
C ILE A 811 -0.81 -19.77 17.31
N LEU A 812 0.20 -19.12 17.91
CA LEU A 812 0.58 -17.77 17.49
C LEU A 812 1.09 -17.73 16.04
N THR A 813 0.99 -16.56 15.41
CA THR A 813 1.43 -16.35 14.03
C THR A 813 2.92 -16.72 13.86
N GLY A 814 3.24 -17.41 12.76
CA GLY A 814 4.59 -17.91 12.48
C GLY A 814 4.95 -19.26 13.12
N GLN A 815 4.06 -19.87 13.92
CA GLN A 815 4.33 -21.15 14.61
C GLN A 815 3.82 -22.41 13.85
N GLY A 816 3.40 -22.25 12.59
CA GLY A 816 3.04 -23.39 11.74
C GLY A 816 1.62 -23.94 11.93
N LYS A 817 0.62 -23.06 12.02
CA LYS A 817 -0.82 -23.40 11.94
C LYS A 817 -1.14 -24.32 10.75
N SER A 818 -0.66 -23.95 9.56
CA SER A 818 -0.84 -24.73 8.33
C SER A 818 -0.29 -26.16 8.44
N LEU A 819 0.83 -26.37 9.16
CA LEU A 819 1.38 -27.72 9.39
C LEU A 819 0.50 -28.56 10.32
N VAL A 820 0.01 -27.97 11.41
CA VAL A 820 -0.92 -28.64 12.33
C VAL A 820 -2.20 -29.06 11.60
N LEU A 821 -2.78 -28.16 10.80
CA LEU A 821 -3.98 -28.45 10.01
C LEU A 821 -3.71 -29.49 8.91
N GLY A 822 -2.61 -29.35 8.17
CA GLY A 822 -2.25 -30.26 7.07
C GLY A 822 -2.00 -31.70 7.54
N LEU A 823 -1.27 -31.89 8.65
CA LEU A 823 -1.06 -33.22 9.24
C LEU A 823 -2.35 -33.80 9.82
N SER A 824 -3.17 -32.98 10.50
CA SER A 824 -4.47 -33.41 11.02
C SER A 824 -5.41 -33.84 9.89
N ALA A 825 -5.45 -33.08 8.79
CA ALA A 825 -6.26 -33.40 7.62
C ALA A 825 -5.83 -34.74 6.98
N ALA A 826 -4.53 -34.95 6.79
CA ALA A 826 -4.01 -36.21 6.26
C ALA A 826 -4.35 -37.40 7.17
N LEU A 827 -4.21 -37.25 8.49
CA LEU A 827 -4.51 -38.28 9.47
C LEU A 827 -6.00 -38.65 9.46
N LEU A 828 -6.89 -37.67 9.52
CA LEU A 828 -8.34 -37.90 9.48
C LEU A 828 -8.77 -38.54 8.15
N ALA A 829 -8.20 -38.08 7.02
CA ALA A 829 -8.50 -38.63 5.70
C ALA A 829 -8.06 -40.09 5.53
N LEU A 830 -6.92 -40.48 6.14
CA LEU A 830 -6.48 -41.88 6.21
C LEU A 830 -7.54 -42.76 6.89
N PHE A 831 -8.16 -42.28 7.97
CA PHE A 831 -9.23 -42.98 8.69
C PHE A 831 -10.62 -42.88 8.06
N ASN A 832 -10.69 -42.47 6.78
CA ASN A 832 -11.89 -42.40 5.95
C ASN A 832 -12.84 -41.24 6.26
N HIS A 833 -12.32 -40.14 6.80
CA HIS A 833 -13.04 -38.86 6.81
C HIS A 833 -12.86 -38.11 5.49
N ASP A 834 -13.90 -37.42 5.06
CA ASP A 834 -13.71 -36.22 4.24
C ASP A 834 -13.31 -35.08 5.19
N VAL A 835 -12.37 -34.23 4.77
CA VAL A 835 -11.86 -33.13 5.59
C VAL A 835 -11.98 -31.83 4.81
N VAL A 836 -12.63 -30.85 5.42
CA VAL A 836 -12.77 -29.51 4.85
C VAL A 836 -11.97 -28.56 5.72
N VAL A 837 -10.91 -27.99 5.14
CA VAL A 837 -10.12 -26.93 5.76
C VAL A 837 -10.64 -25.59 5.26
N VAL A 838 -11.16 -24.77 6.17
CA VAL A 838 -11.74 -23.47 5.82
C VAL A 838 -10.76 -22.37 6.15
N CYS A 839 -10.39 -21.61 5.13
CA CYS A 839 -9.59 -20.39 5.24
C CYS A 839 -10.46 -19.19 4.87
N TYR A 840 -10.14 -18.00 5.37
CA TYR A 840 -10.96 -16.82 5.04
C TYR A 840 -10.81 -16.37 3.57
N SER A 841 -9.69 -16.69 2.90
CA SER A 841 -9.44 -16.27 1.51
C SER A 841 -9.04 -17.42 0.59
N LYS A 842 -9.42 -17.30 -0.68
CA LYS A 842 -9.08 -18.26 -1.73
C LYS A 842 -7.57 -18.39 -1.96
N TYR A 843 -6.82 -17.30 -1.75
CA TYR A 843 -5.36 -17.30 -1.85
C TYR A 843 -4.74 -18.24 -0.81
N LEU A 844 -5.11 -18.11 0.47
CA LEU A 844 -4.59 -18.96 1.55
C LEU A 844 -5.00 -20.42 1.37
N ALA A 845 -6.27 -20.66 1.03
CA ALA A 845 -6.76 -22.01 0.74
C ALA A 845 -5.94 -22.69 -0.38
N SER A 846 -5.63 -21.94 -1.45
CA SER A 846 -4.85 -22.48 -2.58
C SER A 846 -3.38 -22.69 -2.23
N ARG A 847 -2.76 -21.75 -1.49
CA ARG A 847 -1.37 -21.85 -1.03
C ARG A 847 -1.17 -23.08 -0.17
N ASP A 848 -1.95 -23.21 0.91
CA ASP A 848 -1.78 -24.29 1.88
C ASP A 848 -2.08 -25.66 1.28
N PHE A 849 -3.11 -25.77 0.43
CA PHE A 849 -3.35 -27.02 -0.30
C PHE A 849 -2.17 -27.42 -1.17
N ASN A 850 -1.59 -26.47 -1.92
CA ASN A 850 -0.45 -26.74 -2.80
C ASN A 850 0.80 -27.15 -2.02
N ASP A 851 1.03 -26.58 -0.84
CA ASP A 851 2.17 -26.92 0.03
C ASP A 851 2.08 -28.36 0.54
N PHE A 852 0.87 -28.86 0.85
CA PHE A 852 0.65 -30.23 1.34
C PHE A 852 0.24 -31.24 0.26
N LYS A 853 0.00 -30.79 -0.98
CA LYS A 853 -0.45 -31.64 -2.10
C LYS A 853 0.41 -32.88 -2.29
N GLY A 854 1.74 -32.72 -2.25
CA GLY A 854 2.67 -33.85 -2.38
C GLY A 854 2.50 -34.90 -1.26
N LEU A 855 2.29 -34.46 -0.02
CA LEU A 855 2.03 -35.35 1.12
C LEU A 855 0.71 -36.10 0.92
N PHE A 856 -0.35 -35.38 0.53
CA PHE A 856 -1.67 -35.98 0.29
C PHE A 856 -1.67 -36.98 -0.86
N GLN A 857 -0.88 -36.73 -1.91
CA GLN A 857 -0.70 -37.63 -3.04
C GLN A 857 0.07 -38.90 -2.64
N ASN A 858 1.17 -38.77 -1.89
CA ASN A 858 1.94 -39.92 -1.40
C ASN A 858 1.08 -40.89 -0.57
N PHE A 859 0.20 -40.36 0.29
CA PHE A 859 -0.74 -41.18 1.07
C PHE A 859 -2.04 -41.53 0.32
N ALA A 860 -2.21 -41.06 -0.92
CA ALA A 860 -3.43 -41.20 -1.74
C ALA A 860 -4.73 -40.74 -1.04
N VAL A 861 -4.65 -39.64 -0.29
CA VAL A 861 -5.79 -39.02 0.42
C VAL A 861 -6.25 -37.69 -0.19
N ASN A 862 -5.57 -37.21 -1.24
CA ASN A 862 -5.85 -35.94 -1.90
C ASN A 862 -7.32 -35.74 -2.32
N SER A 863 -8.04 -36.81 -2.68
CA SER A 863 -9.45 -36.72 -3.10
C SER A 863 -10.44 -36.48 -1.95
N LYS A 864 -10.00 -36.56 -0.69
CA LYS A 864 -10.82 -36.42 0.51
C LYS A 864 -10.56 -35.13 1.29
N ILE A 865 -9.59 -34.32 0.87
CA ILE A 865 -9.18 -33.10 1.57
C ILE A 865 -9.51 -31.90 0.68
N TYR A 866 -10.29 -30.97 1.21
CA TYR A 866 -10.78 -29.80 0.49
C TYR A 866 -10.41 -28.53 1.25
N TYR A 867 -9.57 -27.68 0.66
CA TYR A 867 -9.33 -26.33 1.18
C TYR A 867 -10.32 -25.38 0.51
N GLN A 868 -11.12 -24.68 1.31
CA GLN A 868 -12.28 -23.89 0.87
C GLN A 868 -12.38 -22.56 1.62
N THR A 869 -13.18 -21.63 1.12
CA THR A 869 -13.61 -20.45 1.88
C THR A 869 -14.95 -20.66 2.59
N PHE A 870 -15.31 -19.81 3.55
CA PHE A 870 -16.64 -19.84 4.16
C PHE A 870 -17.76 -19.74 3.10
N GLY A 871 -17.56 -18.90 2.08
CA GLY A 871 -18.49 -18.76 0.94
C GLY A 871 -18.60 -20.04 0.11
N ASP A 872 -17.50 -20.74 -0.14
CA ASP A 872 -17.52 -22.02 -0.86
C ASP A 872 -18.29 -23.09 -0.07
N VAL A 873 -18.14 -23.13 1.27
CA VAL A 873 -18.88 -24.04 2.13
C VAL A 873 -20.38 -23.70 2.19
N ALA A 874 -20.72 -22.42 2.32
CA ALA A 874 -22.12 -21.97 2.22
C ALA A 874 -22.74 -22.33 0.87
N TRP A 875 -22.00 -22.14 -0.23
CA TRP A 875 -22.45 -22.54 -1.57
C TRP A 875 -22.66 -24.05 -1.70
N ASN A 876 -21.78 -24.88 -1.11
CA ASN A 876 -21.93 -26.34 -1.12
C ASN A 876 -23.24 -26.78 -0.44
N GLU A 877 -23.64 -26.12 0.64
CA GLU A 877 -24.92 -26.42 1.31
C GLU A 877 -26.14 -25.88 0.54
N MET A 878 -26.00 -24.74 -0.14
CA MET A 878 -27.16 -24.04 -0.70
C MET A 878 -27.41 -24.27 -2.21
N HIS A 879 -26.43 -24.69 -3.00
CA HIS A 879 -26.55 -24.76 -4.46
C HIS A 879 -27.75 -25.59 -4.96
N ASN A 880 -28.08 -26.71 -4.30
CA ASN A 880 -29.24 -27.54 -4.65
C ASN A 880 -30.57 -26.79 -4.46
N LEU A 881 -30.69 -26.05 -3.35
CA LEU A 881 -31.84 -25.20 -3.08
C LEU A 881 -31.92 -24.07 -4.11
N PHE A 882 -30.79 -23.42 -4.39
CA PHE A 882 -30.69 -22.35 -5.38
C PHE A 882 -31.07 -22.81 -6.79
N GLU A 883 -30.66 -24.02 -7.21
CA GLU A 883 -31.02 -24.59 -8.50
C GLU A 883 -32.54 -24.86 -8.60
N ASN A 884 -33.14 -25.43 -7.55
CA ASN A 884 -34.58 -25.66 -7.49
C ASN A 884 -35.38 -24.34 -7.49
N ALA A 885 -34.93 -23.35 -6.73
CA ALA A 885 -35.53 -22.01 -6.71
C ALA A 885 -35.41 -21.35 -8.09
N THR A 886 -34.24 -21.43 -8.73
CA THR A 886 -34.00 -20.90 -10.09
C THR A 886 -34.94 -21.55 -11.10
N LYS A 887 -35.12 -22.87 -11.04
CA LYS A 887 -36.07 -23.62 -11.89
C LYS A 887 -37.50 -23.15 -11.69
N TYR A 888 -37.93 -23.01 -10.44
CA TYR A 888 -39.28 -22.56 -10.09
C TYR A 888 -39.54 -21.14 -10.61
N VAL A 889 -38.65 -20.20 -10.29
CA VAL A 889 -38.77 -18.79 -10.68
C VAL A 889 -38.71 -18.64 -12.21
N SER A 890 -37.79 -19.34 -12.88
CA SER A 890 -37.69 -19.33 -14.34
C SER A 890 -38.97 -19.83 -15.01
N LYS A 891 -39.59 -20.89 -14.47
CA LYS A 891 -40.87 -21.42 -14.96
C LYS A 891 -42.04 -20.46 -14.70
N CYS A 892 -42.04 -19.74 -13.57
CA CYS A 892 -43.10 -18.81 -13.20
C CYS A 892 -43.09 -17.56 -14.10
N ILE A 893 -41.91 -16.96 -14.27
CA ILE A 893 -41.70 -15.76 -15.08
C ILE A 893 -41.74 -16.09 -16.59
N GLY A 894 -41.37 -17.32 -16.94
CA GLY A 894 -41.39 -17.87 -18.30
C GLY A 894 -40.14 -17.51 -19.11
N ILE A 895 -38.98 -17.70 -18.50
CA ILE A 895 -37.64 -17.55 -19.10
C ILE A 895 -36.97 -18.92 -19.24
N PRO A 896 -36.05 -19.10 -20.21
CA PRO A 896 -35.34 -20.36 -20.39
C PRO A 896 -34.45 -20.64 -19.17
N ASN A 897 -34.49 -21.86 -18.67
CA ASN A 897 -33.64 -22.29 -17.58
C ASN A 897 -32.28 -22.77 -18.12
N ASN A 898 -31.20 -22.12 -17.70
CA ASN A 898 -29.84 -22.57 -17.99
C ASN A 898 -29.41 -23.56 -16.90
N ASN A 899 -29.51 -24.86 -17.17
CA ASN A 899 -29.00 -25.90 -16.29
C ASN A 899 -27.47 -25.83 -16.22
N ARG A 900 -26.93 -25.17 -15.19
CA ARG A 900 -25.52 -25.32 -14.81
C ARG A 900 -25.42 -26.44 -13.79
N LYS A 901 -24.66 -27.48 -14.09
CA LYS A 901 -24.31 -28.51 -13.10
C LYS A 901 -23.25 -27.93 -12.18
N TYR A 902 -23.55 -27.87 -10.89
CA TYR A 902 -22.59 -27.49 -9.86
C TYR A 902 -21.96 -28.74 -9.26
N THR A 903 -20.67 -28.67 -8.97
CA THR A 903 -19.92 -29.75 -8.32
C THR A 903 -19.87 -29.51 -6.82
N THR A 904 -20.34 -30.47 -6.03
CA THR A 904 -20.17 -30.47 -4.58
C THR A 904 -18.82 -31.02 -4.17
N PHE A 905 -18.24 -30.48 -3.10
CA PHE A 905 -17.17 -31.15 -2.36
C PHE A 905 -17.81 -31.93 -1.21
N ALA A 906 -17.36 -33.16 -0.98
CA ALA A 906 -17.91 -34.11 -0.01
C ALA A 906 -19.43 -34.41 -0.17
N SER A 907 -19.80 -35.69 -0.20
CA SER A 907 -21.20 -36.09 -0.42
C SER A 907 -22.08 -35.97 0.84
N ASN A 908 -21.49 -35.95 2.04
CA ASN A 908 -22.21 -35.92 3.30
C ASN A 908 -21.41 -35.21 4.40
N LEU A 909 -21.73 -33.93 4.66
CA LEU A 909 -21.03 -33.12 5.68
C LEU A 909 -21.12 -33.69 7.10
N LYS A 910 -22.13 -34.53 7.43
CA LYS A 910 -22.22 -35.14 8.77
C LYS A 910 -21.06 -36.09 9.08
N ASN A 911 -20.46 -36.68 8.05
CA ASN A 911 -19.29 -37.55 8.17
C ASN A 911 -17.97 -36.83 7.83
N THR A 912 -18.06 -35.53 7.52
CA THR A 912 -16.93 -34.67 7.19
C THR A 912 -16.44 -33.95 8.44
N VAL A 913 -15.12 -33.78 8.55
CA VAL A 913 -14.51 -32.99 9.64
C VAL A 913 -14.27 -31.58 9.14
N LEU A 914 -14.69 -30.59 9.92
CA LEU A 914 -14.39 -29.18 9.67
C LEU A 914 -13.13 -28.78 10.43
N LEU A 915 -12.11 -28.32 9.71
CA LEU A 915 -10.91 -27.69 10.25
C LEU A 915 -10.97 -26.19 9.94
N ILE A 916 -11.11 -25.33 10.95
CA ILE A 916 -11.21 -23.88 10.76
C ILE A 916 -9.84 -23.24 10.99
N ASP A 917 -9.30 -22.58 9.97
CA ASP A 917 -8.13 -21.71 10.10
C ASP A 917 -8.56 -20.29 10.46
N GLU A 918 -7.84 -19.65 11.38
CA GLU A 918 -8.16 -18.35 11.99
C GLU A 918 -9.63 -18.25 12.44
N VAL A 919 -9.99 -19.06 13.45
CA VAL A 919 -11.36 -19.16 13.99
C VAL A 919 -11.98 -17.80 14.35
N ASP A 920 -11.17 -16.86 14.82
CA ASP A 920 -11.57 -15.49 15.13
C ASP A 920 -12.14 -14.75 13.91
N VAL A 921 -11.62 -15.01 12.71
CA VAL A 921 -12.14 -14.41 11.47
C VAL A 921 -13.59 -14.81 11.19
N PHE A 922 -14.02 -16.00 11.63
CA PHE A 922 -15.42 -16.41 11.50
C PHE A 922 -16.38 -15.46 12.24
N PHE A 923 -15.93 -14.82 13.32
CA PHE A 923 -16.73 -13.90 14.13
C PHE A 923 -16.72 -12.45 13.66
N MET A 924 -16.01 -12.14 12.58
CA MET A 924 -16.13 -10.82 11.95
C MET A 924 -17.56 -10.59 11.47
N ASP A 925 -18.02 -9.32 11.50
CA ASP A 925 -19.36 -8.89 11.08
C ASP A 925 -19.77 -9.38 9.67
N LYS A 926 -18.77 -9.67 8.84
CA LYS A 926 -18.90 -10.17 7.47
C LYS A 926 -19.42 -11.61 7.39
N PHE A 927 -19.20 -12.42 8.44
CA PHE A 927 -19.57 -13.82 8.49
C PHE A 927 -20.59 -14.09 9.59
N TYR A 928 -20.20 -14.04 10.86
CA TYR A 928 -21.12 -14.35 11.96
C TYR A 928 -22.24 -13.31 12.06
N GLY A 929 -23.49 -13.76 12.07
CA GLY A 929 -24.68 -12.90 12.00
C GLY A 929 -25.08 -12.48 10.58
N SER A 930 -24.23 -12.69 9.58
CA SER A 930 -24.47 -12.38 8.17
C SER A 930 -24.96 -13.59 7.37
N THR A 931 -25.46 -13.34 6.15
CA THR A 931 -25.93 -14.37 5.22
C THR A 931 -25.22 -14.31 3.88
N PHE A 932 -24.88 -15.49 3.35
CA PHE A 932 -24.46 -15.66 1.98
C PHE A 932 -25.68 -15.63 1.06
N ASN A 933 -25.74 -14.64 0.16
CA ASN A 933 -26.92 -14.33 -0.65
C ASN A 933 -26.58 -14.34 -2.16
N PRO A 934 -26.56 -15.50 -2.83
CA PRO A 934 -26.37 -15.54 -4.28
C PRO A 934 -27.59 -14.99 -4.99
N LEU A 935 -27.33 -14.17 -6.00
CA LEU A 935 -28.37 -13.51 -6.79
C LEU A 935 -28.67 -14.29 -8.06
N PHE A 936 -29.96 -14.39 -8.39
CA PHE A 936 -30.42 -14.86 -9.69
C PHE A 936 -30.64 -13.64 -10.60
N LEU A 937 -29.81 -13.52 -11.63
CA LEU A 937 -29.77 -12.36 -12.53
C LEU A 937 -30.21 -12.74 -13.96
N PRO A 938 -31.49 -13.09 -14.20
CA PRO A 938 -31.95 -13.44 -15.53
C PRO A 938 -31.91 -12.23 -16.46
N ILE A 939 -31.34 -12.44 -17.65
CA ILE A 939 -31.35 -11.43 -18.71
C ILE A 939 -32.72 -11.39 -19.35
N ILE A 940 -33.35 -10.22 -19.26
CA ILE A 940 -34.66 -9.98 -19.84
C ILE A 940 -34.47 -9.12 -21.08
N ARG A 941 -34.92 -9.63 -22.22
CA ARG A 941 -34.81 -8.93 -23.50
C ARG A 941 -35.57 -7.59 -23.42
N GLY A 942 -34.91 -6.50 -23.81
CA GLY A 942 -35.44 -5.13 -23.72
C GLY A 942 -35.17 -4.42 -22.39
N LEU A 943 -34.84 -5.13 -21.31
CA LEU A 943 -34.62 -4.50 -20.00
C LEU A 943 -33.38 -3.61 -19.97
N GLY A 944 -32.32 -3.96 -20.71
CA GLY A 944 -31.12 -3.12 -20.81
C GLY A 944 -31.40 -1.75 -21.42
N LYS A 945 -32.34 -1.67 -22.37
CA LYS A 945 -32.81 -0.41 -22.97
C LYS A 945 -33.60 0.43 -21.97
N VAL A 946 -34.45 -0.20 -21.17
CA VAL A 946 -35.16 0.48 -20.07
C VAL A 946 -34.18 1.06 -19.06
N GLN A 947 -33.18 0.29 -18.62
CA GLN A 947 -32.17 0.77 -17.67
C GLN A 947 -31.34 1.94 -18.22
N GLN A 948 -30.96 1.90 -19.51
CA GLN A 948 -30.31 3.04 -20.17
C GLN A 948 -31.22 4.27 -20.22
N GLN A 949 -32.50 4.08 -20.50
CA GLN A 949 -33.47 5.17 -20.54
C GLN A 949 -33.71 5.78 -19.15
N ILE A 950 -33.77 4.96 -18.09
CA ILE A 950 -33.82 5.44 -16.69
C ILE A 950 -32.62 6.33 -16.40
N TRP A 951 -31.41 5.85 -16.72
CA TRP A 951 -30.18 6.61 -16.47
C TRP A 951 -30.17 7.97 -17.20
N ARG A 952 -30.66 8.00 -18.45
CA ARG A 952 -30.80 9.24 -19.23
C ARG A 952 -31.80 10.22 -18.62
N LEU A 953 -32.95 9.74 -18.15
CA LEU A 953 -34.03 10.59 -17.62
C LEU A 953 -33.66 11.19 -16.25
N VAL A 954 -32.97 10.43 -15.40
CA VAL A 954 -32.52 10.89 -14.07
C VAL A 954 -31.51 12.05 -14.17
N GLN A 955 -30.79 12.16 -15.29
CA GLN A 955 -29.85 13.26 -15.54
C GLN A 955 -30.53 14.57 -15.97
N GLN A 956 -31.86 14.56 -16.20
CA GLN A 956 -32.63 15.72 -16.64
C GLN A 956 -33.36 16.38 -15.47
N PRO A 957 -33.38 17.72 -15.36
CA PRO A 957 -34.15 18.41 -14.32
C PRO A 957 -35.66 18.27 -14.58
N TYR A 958 -36.41 17.87 -13.54
CA TYR A 958 -37.89 17.76 -13.52
C TYR A 958 -38.52 16.70 -14.45
N SER A 959 -38.10 15.44 -14.36
CA SER A 959 -38.74 14.32 -15.07
C SER A 959 -39.51 13.39 -14.11
N ASP A 960 -40.77 13.09 -14.42
CA ASP A 960 -41.46 11.93 -13.83
C ASP A 960 -40.93 10.67 -14.53
N VAL A 961 -39.77 10.21 -14.06
CA VAL A 961 -39.03 9.08 -14.65
C VAL A 961 -39.92 7.84 -14.78
N LYS A 962 -40.81 7.58 -13.81
CA LYS A 962 -41.67 6.40 -13.83
C LYS A 962 -42.70 6.50 -14.96
N HIS A 963 -43.39 7.62 -15.06
CA HIS A 963 -44.38 7.84 -16.11
C HIS A 963 -43.76 7.78 -17.52
N GLU A 964 -42.59 8.39 -17.69
CA GLU A 964 -41.85 8.40 -18.96
C GLU A 964 -41.41 6.99 -19.38
N ILE A 965 -40.94 6.17 -18.44
CA ILE A 965 -40.56 4.78 -18.73
C ILE A 965 -41.78 3.92 -19.07
N GLU A 966 -42.90 4.08 -18.36
CA GLU A 966 -44.14 3.37 -18.70
C GLU A 966 -44.64 3.76 -20.09
N THR A 967 -44.57 5.05 -20.44
CA THR A 967 -44.92 5.57 -21.77
C THR A 967 -43.99 5.03 -22.85
N PHE A 968 -42.68 5.00 -22.59
CA PHE A 968 -41.67 4.41 -23.46
C PHE A 968 -41.95 2.93 -23.73
N ILE A 969 -42.28 2.14 -22.70
CA ILE A 969 -42.59 0.70 -22.88
C ILE A 969 -43.87 0.49 -23.69
N ARG A 970 -44.89 1.33 -23.51
CA ARG A 970 -46.18 1.20 -24.22
C ARG A 970 -46.11 1.60 -25.70
N HIS A 971 -45.37 2.65 -26.03
CA HIS A 971 -45.40 3.28 -27.35
C HIS A 971 -44.12 3.09 -28.18
N SER A 972 -43.09 2.42 -27.66
CA SER A 972 -41.84 2.20 -28.41
C SER A 972 -42.01 1.18 -29.55
N ASN A 973 -41.47 1.54 -30.71
CA ASN A 973 -41.36 0.66 -31.87
C ASN A 973 -40.07 -0.18 -31.87
N GLU A 974 -39.23 -0.10 -30.83
CA GLU A 974 -38.01 -0.92 -30.76
C GLU A 974 -38.36 -2.42 -30.58
N PRO A 975 -37.81 -3.33 -31.41
CA PRO A 975 -38.13 -4.76 -31.36
C PRO A 975 -37.95 -5.43 -30.00
N ASP A 976 -36.96 -4.99 -29.23
CA ASP A 976 -36.67 -5.55 -27.91
C ASP A 976 -37.64 -5.05 -26.84
N ILE A 977 -38.15 -3.81 -26.96
CA ILE A 977 -39.18 -3.26 -26.05
C ILE A 977 -40.55 -3.89 -26.34
N ILE A 978 -40.89 -4.14 -27.60
CA ILE A 978 -42.12 -4.88 -27.96
C ILE A 978 -42.09 -6.28 -27.31
N LYS A 979 -40.94 -6.95 -27.36
CA LYS A 979 -40.75 -8.26 -26.70
C LYS A 979 -40.84 -8.14 -25.18
N LEU A 980 -40.30 -7.08 -24.58
CA LEU A 980 -40.46 -6.82 -23.15
C LEU A 980 -41.95 -6.63 -22.78
N ASN A 981 -42.69 -5.80 -23.51
CA ASN A 981 -44.10 -5.52 -23.23
C ASN A 981 -44.94 -6.81 -23.32
N SER A 982 -44.76 -7.62 -24.37
CA SER A 982 -45.44 -8.92 -24.47
C SER A 982 -45.09 -9.89 -23.32
N PHE A 983 -43.86 -9.84 -22.82
CA PHE A 983 -43.42 -10.62 -21.67
C PHE A 983 -44.07 -10.14 -20.35
N LEU A 984 -44.24 -8.83 -20.17
CA LEU A 984 -44.88 -8.24 -18.99
C LEU A 984 -46.38 -8.52 -18.93
N GLN A 985 -47.06 -8.59 -20.07
CA GLN A 985 -48.51 -8.80 -20.19
C GLN A 985 -48.96 -10.26 -19.99
N ARG A 986 -48.05 -11.19 -19.66
CA ARG A 986 -48.42 -12.59 -19.41
C ARG A 986 -49.38 -12.69 -18.20
N PRO A 987 -50.53 -13.36 -18.32
CA PRO A 987 -51.58 -13.35 -17.30
C PRO A 987 -51.30 -14.25 -16.09
N ARG A 988 -50.19 -15.00 -16.10
CA ARG A 988 -49.89 -15.99 -15.06
C ARG A 988 -49.53 -15.29 -13.74
N LYS A 989 -50.18 -15.73 -12.67
CA LYS A 989 -49.87 -15.34 -11.28
C LYS A 989 -48.98 -16.40 -10.63
N TYR A 990 -48.06 -15.98 -9.78
CA TYR A 990 -47.14 -16.83 -9.03
C TYR A 990 -46.75 -16.15 -7.73
N THR A 991 -46.37 -16.94 -6.72
CA THR A 991 -45.97 -16.43 -5.41
C THR A 991 -44.45 -16.41 -5.32
N LEU A 992 -43.88 -15.31 -4.86
CA LEU A 992 -42.47 -15.21 -4.47
C LEU A 992 -42.41 -14.82 -2.99
N ILE A 993 -41.31 -15.17 -2.34
CA ILE A 993 -41.03 -14.71 -0.98
C ILE A 993 -40.24 -13.42 -1.10
N ASP A 994 -40.71 -12.36 -0.45
CA ASP A 994 -39.88 -11.18 -0.24
C ASP A 994 -38.97 -11.43 0.96
N ILE A 995 -37.67 -11.30 0.74
CA ILE A 995 -36.63 -11.52 1.76
C ILE A 995 -36.07 -10.17 2.23
N ASP A 996 -36.36 -9.06 1.54
CA ASP A 996 -35.73 -7.76 1.77
C ASP A 996 -36.37 -6.97 2.94
N THR A 997 -37.64 -7.25 3.30
CA THR A 997 -38.41 -6.47 4.29
C THR A 997 -38.93 -7.32 5.45
N GLU A 998 -39.83 -8.26 5.16
CA GLU A 998 -40.32 -9.30 6.07
C GLU A 998 -40.57 -10.57 5.25
N VAL A 999 -40.25 -11.74 5.79
CA VAL A 999 -40.42 -13.04 5.12
C VAL A 999 -41.92 -13.29 4.88
N THR A 1000 -42.42 -12.82 3.75
CA THR A 1000 -43.83 -12.82 3.39
C THR A 1000 -44.03 -13.33 1.97
N GLU A 1001 -45.13 -14.07 1.78
CA GLU A 1001 -45.53 -14.57 0.47
C GLU A 1001 -46.27 -13.47 -0.30
N ILE A 1002 -45.67 -13.01 -1.40
CA ILE A 1002 -46.26 -11.97 -2.26
C ILE A 1002 -46.70 -12.59 -3.58
N LEU A 1003 -47.96 -12.34 -3.95
CA LEU A 1003 -48.51 -12.76 -5.22
C LEU A 1003 -48.12 -11.77 -6.33
N HIS A 1004 -47.43 -12.26 -7.34
CA HIS A 1004 -46.95 -11.47 -8.48
C HIS A 1004 -47.52 -11.95 -9.82
N THR A 1005 -47.78 -10.99 -10.71
CA THR A 1005 -47.67 -11.13 -12.18
C THR A 1005 -46.35 -10.55 -12.65
N ASN A 1006 -45.94 -10.86 -13.90
CA ASN A 1006 -44.75 -10.24 -14.51
C ASN A 1006 -44.80 -8.70 -14.46
N MET A 1007 -45.97 -8.10 -14.69
CA MET A 1007 -46.16 -6.65 -14.61
C MET A 1007 -45.95 -6.12 -13.19
N SER A 1008 -46.57 -6.75 -12.18
CA SER A 1008 -46.41 -6.30 -10.78
C SER A 1008 -44.97 -6.46 -10.26
N LEU A 1009 -44.29 -7.56 -10.65
CA LEU A 1009 -42.90 -7.79 -10.30
C LEU A 1009 -42.01 -6.73 -10.94
N PHE A 1010 -42.20 -6.49 -12.25
CA PHE A 1010 -41.46 -5.45 -12.96
C PHE A 1010 -41.70 -4.06 -12.37
N SER A 1011 -42.92 -3.70 -11.98
CA SER A 1011 -43.23 -2.40 -11.38
C SER A 1011 -42.47 -2.17 -10.08
N ASN A 1012 -42.40 -3.18 -9.20
CA ASN A 1012 -41.58 -3.10 -7.97
C ASN A 1012 -40.09 -2.91 -8.30
N HIS A 1013 -39.55 -3.70 -9.23
CA HIS A 1013 -38.17 -3.55 -9.66
C HIS A 1013 -37.90 -2.23 -10.38
N LEU A 1014 -38.88 -1.66 -11.08
CA LEU A 1014 -38.78 -0.35 -11.73
C LEU A 1014 -38.56 0.74 -10.70
N ASP A 1015 -39.33 0.74 -9.61
CA ASP A 1015 -39.15 1.68 -8.50
C ASP A 1015 -37.75 1.52 -7.87
N LYS A 1016 -37.31 0.27 -7.63
CA LYS A 1016 -35.93 -0.01 -7.15
C LYS A 1016 -34.87 0.53 -8.11
N MET A 1017 -35.02 0.30 -9.43
CA MET A 1017 -34.08 0.79 -10.45
C MET A 1017 -34.03 2.32 -10.50
N ILE A 1018 -35.17 3.01 -10.46
CA ILE A 1018 -35.26 4.47 -10.49
C ILE A 1018 -34.59 5.05 -9.24
N ASN A 1019 -34.95 4.56 -8.05
CA ASN A 1019 -34.38 5.03 -6.79
C ASN A 1019 -32.85 4.84 -6.76
N THR A 1020 -32.36 3.69 -7.20
CA THR A 1020 -30.92 3.43 -7.31
C THR A 1020 -30.22 4.37 -8.30
N ALA A 1021 -30.83 4.63 -9.45
CA ALA A 1021 -30.29 5.55 -10.44
C ALA A 1021 -30.20 6.99 -9.89
N VAL A 1022 -31.24 7.44 -9.19
CA VAL A 1022 -31.28 8.77 -8.53
C VAL A 1022 -30.20 8.88 -7.45
N ASP A 1023 -30.08 7.88 -6.58
CA ASP A 1023 -29.03 7.86 -5.55
C ASP A 1023 -27.63 7.94 -6.16
N ILE A 1024 -27.35 7.11 -7.18
CA ILE A 1024 -26.06 7.14 -7.88
C ILE A 1024 -25.82 8.48 -8.57
N HIS A 1025 -26.84 9.10 -9.15
CA HIS A 1025 -26.68 10.41 -9.81
C HIS A 1025 -26.30 11.51 -8.81
N ASN A 1026 -26.94 11.53 -7.64
CA ASN A 1026 -26.77 12.55 -6.61
C ASN A 1026 -25.45 12.41 -5.82
N ARG A 1027 -24.88 11.21 -5.74
CA ARG A 1027 -23.60 10.99 -5.03
C ARG A 1027 -22.41 11.66 -5.71
N ALA A 1028 -21.57 12.32 -4.92
CA ALA A 1028 -20.35 12.95 -5.40
C ALA A 1028 -19.35 11.90 -5.96
N PRO A 1029 -18.55 12.20 -6.99
CA PRO A 1029 -17.56 11.26 -7.54
C PRO A 1029 -16.52 10.75 -6.54
N ASN A 1030 -16.29 11.50 -5.45
CA ASN A 1030 -15.31 11.19 -4.41
C ASN A 1030 -15.90 10.45 -3.20
N ASP A 1031 -17.17 10.04 -3.25
CA ASP A 1031 -17.81 9.23 -2.20
C ASP A 1031 -17.11 7.85 -2.09
N ASP A 1032 -16.70 7.47 -0.88
CA ASP A 1032 -16.02 6.20 -0.61
C ASP A 1032 -16.87 4.99 -0.97
N TRP A 1033 -18.19 5.11 -0.90
CA TRP A 1033 -19.10 4.06 -1.33
C TRP A 1033 -19.03 3.85 -2.86
N ILE A 1034 -18.87 4.92 -3.65
CA ILE A 1034 -18.68 4.79 -5.11
C ILE A 1034 -17.37 4.09 -5.44
N ARG A 1035 -16.32 4.32 -4.64
CA ARG A 1035 -15.01 3.69 -4.79
C ARG A 1035 -15.03 2.18 -4.53
N SER A 1036 -16.12 1.62 -4.00
CA SER A 1036 -16.29 0.16 -3.91
C SER A 1036 -16.61 -0.51 -5.27
N PHE A 1037 -16.78 0.28 -6.34
CA PHE A 1037 -17.01 -0.20 -7.70
C PHE A 1037 -15.89 0.23 -8.66
N ARG A 1038 -15.53 -0.64 -9.61
CA ARG A 1038 -14.62 -0.31 -10.71
C ARG A 1038 -14.87 -1.17 -11.94
N LEU A 1039 -14.43 -0.69 -13.11
CA LEU A 1039 -14.39 -1.51 -14.31
C LEU A 1039 -13.09 -2.33 -14.35
N ASP A 1040 -13.18 -3.61 -14.69
CA ASP A 1040 -11.99 -4.44 -14.96
C ASP A 1040 -11.42 -4.18 -16.38
N SER A 1041 -10.33 -4.87 -16.71
CA SER A 1041 -9.65 -4.74 -18.02
C SER A 1041 -10.55 -5.13 -19.21
N ASP A 1042 -11.54 -5.99 -18.99
CA ASP A 1042 -12.47 -6.46 -20.01
C ASP A 1042 -13.73 -5.57 -20.11
N GLY A 1043 -13.78 -4.51 -19.30
CA GLY A 1043 -14.88 -3.57 -19.23
C GLY A 1043 -16.11 -4.11 -18.49
N ASN A 1044 -15.95 -5.10 -17.61
CA ASN A 1044 -17.01 -5.55 -16.71
C ASN A 1044 -17.03 -4.71 -15.44
N ILE A 1045 -18.23 -4.45 -14.91
CA ILE A 1045 -18.39 -3.86 -13.58
C ILE A 1045 -18.01 -4.87 -12.50
N THR A 1046 -17.18 -4.44 -11.57
CA THR A 1046 -16.78 -5.20 -10.38
C THR A 1046 -17.14 -4.41 -9.13
N HIS A 1047 -17.46 -5.13 -8.05
CA HIS A 1047 -17.73 -4.56 -6.74
C HIS A 1047 -16.85 -5.26 -5.70
N LYS A 1048 -16.51 -4.58 -4.61
CA LYS A 1048 -15.82 -5.19 -3.47
C LYS A 1048 -16.73 -6.26 -2.84
N ASP A 1049 -16.22 -7.47 -2.67
CA ASP A 1049 -16.91 -8.54 -1.92
C ASP A 1049 -16.88 -8.26 -0.40
N GLU A 1050 -17.42 -9.19 0.39
CA GLU A 1050 -17.40 -9.11 1.86
C GLU A 1050 -15.97 -8.91 2.40
N LEU A 1051 -14.95 -9.45 1.74
CA LEU A 1051 -13.55 -9.32 2.14
C LEU A 1051 -12.88 -8.04 1.60
N GLY A 1052 -13.58 -7.22 0.82
CA GLY A 1052 -13.04 -6.01 0.22
C GLY A 1052 -12.37 -6.24 -1.14
N VAL A 1053 -12.46 -7.45 -1.72
CA VAL A 1053 -11.83 -7.80 -3.00
C VAL A 1053 -12.76 -7.49 -4.16
N PHE A 1054 -12.29 -6.75 -5.16
CA PHE A 1054 -13.08 -6.51 -6.38
C PHE A 1054 -13.32 -7.81 -7.15
N ARG A 1055 -14.59 -8.18 -7.31
CA ARG A 1055 -15.00 -9.34 -8.11
C ARG A 1055 -16.09 -8.97 -9.11
N PRO A 1056 -16.04 -9.53 -10.34
CA PRO A 1056 -17.18 -9.45 -11.26
C PRO A 1056 -18.40 -10.23 -10.78
N SER A 1057 -18.20 -11.22 -9.89
CA SER A 1057 -19.28 -12.00 -9.28
C SER A 1057 -19.90 -11.36 -8.05
N ALA A 1058 -19.34 -10.25 -7.54
CA ALA A 1058 -19.90 -9.51 -6.42
C ALA A 1058 -20.93 -8.50 -6.95
N PHE A 1059 -22.16 -8.61 -6.48
CA PHE A 1059 -23.29 -7.80 -6.93
C PHE A 1059 -23.96 -7.14 -5.73
N ASN A 1060 -24.17 -5.84 -5.83
CA ASN A 1060 -24.97 -5.03 -4.92
C ASN A 1060 -26.24 -4.58 -5.67
N GLY A 1061 -27.03 -5.57 -6.10
CA GLY A 1061 -28.27 -5.36 -6.86
C GLY A 1061 -28.13 -4.45 -8.08
N TYR A 1062 -29.02 -3.46 -8.22
CA TYR A 1062 -29.02 -2.55 -9.37
C TYR A 1062 -27.91 -1.50 -9.34
N TYR A 1063 -27.22 -1.33 -8.20
CA TYR A 1063 -26.13 -0.36 -8.11
C TYR A 1063 -25.03 -0.69 -9.11
N ASN A 1064 -24.72 -1.97 -9.35
CA ASN A 1064 -23.75 -2.38 -10.37
C ASN A 1064 -24.12 -1.85 -11.77
N ALA A 1065 -25.39 -1.98 -12.19
CA ALA A 1065 -25.82 -1.57 -13.53
C ALA A 1065 -25.74 -0.05 -13.72
N PHE A 1066 -26.21 0.73 -12.75
CA PHE A 1066 -26.19 2.19 -12.86
C PHE A 1066 -24.81 2.78 -12.58
N MET A 1067 -24.00 2.14 -11.73
CA MET A 1067 -22.60 2.52 -11.54
C MET A 1067 -21.78 2.24 -12.79
N TYR A 1068 -22.06 1.15 -13.50
CA TYR A 1068 -21.48 0.89 -14.82
C TYR A 1068 -21.76 2.07 -15.78
N PHE A 1069 -23.00 2.57 -15.84
CA PHE A 1069 -23.31 3.73 -16.69
C PHE A 1069 -22.58 5.01 -16.24
N LYS A 1070 -22.49 5.27 -14.92
CA LYS A 1070 -21.76 6.41 -14.36
C LYS A 1070 -20.27 6.36 -14.68
N LEU A 1071 -19.63 5.21 -14.51
CA LEU A 1071 -18.20 5.01 -14.74
C LEU A 1071 -17.85 4.98 -16.24
N ARG A 1072 -18.65 4.27 -17.06
CA ARG A 1072 -18.39 4.10 -18.49
C ARG A 1072 -18.71 5.35 -19.32
N LYS A 1073 -19.67 6.17 -18.88
CA LYS A 1073 -20.18 7.41 -19.52
C LYS A 1073 -20.87 7.23 -20.87
N ASN A 1074 -20.29 6.47 -21.81
CA ASN A 1074 -20.85 6.21 -23.15
C ASN A 1074 -20.49 4.78 -23.64
N ASN A 1075 -20.96 4.38 -24.83
CA ASN A 1075 -20.66 3.08 -25.45
C ASN A 1075 -20.90 1.88 -24.51
N PHE A 1076 -22.11 1.82 -23.95
CA PHE A 1076 -22.51 0.81 -22.98
C PHE A 1076 -22.56 -0.58 -23.62
N VAL A 1077 -21.84 -1.53 -23.02
CA VAL A 1077 -21.78 -2.93 -23.44
C VAL A 1077 -22.52 -3.78 -22.42
N GLN A 1078 -23.63 -4.40 -22.84
CA GLN A 1078 -24.51 -5.16 -21.95
C GLN A 1078 -23.83 -6.38 -21.34
N SER A 1079 -23.04 -7.11 -22.13
CA SER A 1079 -22.31 -8.30 -21.70
C SER A 1079 -20.92 -8.32 -22.31
N SER A 1080 -19.91 -8.65 -21.52
CA SER A 1080 -18.53 -8.87 -21.96
C SER A 1080 -18.03 -10.19 -21.36
N ASN A 1081 -17.36 -11.04 -22.16
CA ASN A 1081 -16.82 -12.34 -21.73
C ASN A 1081 -17.81 -13.25 -20.96
N GLY A 1082 -19.11 -13.18 -21.29
CA GLY A 1082 -20.17 -13.98 -20.65
C GLY A 1082 -20.67 -13.45 -19.30
N LEU A 1083 -20.21 -12.27 -18.87
CA LEU A 1083 -20.70 -11.54 -17.69
C LEU A 1083 -21.56 -10.35 -18.13
N ASN A 1084 -22.66 -10.11 -17.42
CA ASN A 1084 -23.61 -9.05 -17.76
C ASN A 1084 -23.40 -7.82 -16.87
N ASN A 1085 -23.14 -6.67 -17.49
CA ASN A 1085 -23.03 -5.38 -16.80
C ASN A 1085 -24.40 -4.80 -16.43
N PHE A 1086 -25.37 -4.97 -17.32
CA PHE A 1086 -26.75 -4.50 -17.15
C PHE A 1086 -27.72 -5.39 -17.96
N GLY A 1087 -29.01 -5.09 -17.92
CA GLY A 1087 -30.07 -5.78 -18.65
C GLY A 1087 -30.64 -7.01 -17.94
N TYR A 1088 -30.35 -7.18 -16.66
CA TYR A 1088 -30.86 -8.25 -15.80
C TYR A 1088 -31.92 -7.75 -14.81
N LEU A 1089 -32.79 -8.66 -14.39
CA LEU A 1089 -33.66 -8.48 -13.23
C LEU A 1089 -32.93 -8.98 -11.98
N ASN A 1090 -32.97 -8.25 -10.86
CA ASN A 1090 -32.26 -8.65 -9.65
C ASN A 1090 -33.17 -9.46 -8.71
N LEU A 1091 -33.03 -10.78 -8.66
CA LEU A 1091 -33.89 -11.63 -7.83
C LEU A 1091 -33.09 -12.32 -6.70
N SER A 1092 -33.37 -11.96 -5.46
CA SER A 1092 -32.92 -12.70 -4.28
C SER A 1092 -33.86 -13.89 -4.07
N ILE A 1093 -33.35 -15.10 -4.30
CA ILE A 1093 -34.16 -16.34 -4.30
C ILE A 1093 -33.73 -17.35 -3.26
N ALA A 1094 -32.57 -17.13 -2.62
CA ALA A 1094 -32.06 -17.97 -1.55
C ALA A 1094 -31.01 -17.21 -0.73
N SER A 1095 -30.93 -17.55 0.56
CA SER A 1095 -29.97 -17.00 1.52
C SER A 1095 -29.52 -18.09 2.47
N TYR A 1096 -28.24 -18.10 2.84
CA TYR A 1096 -27.69 -19.06 3.81
C TYR A 1096 -26.94 -18.32 4.91
N SER A 1097 -27.34 -18.48 6.17
CA SER A 1097 -26.58 -17.86 7.27
C SER A 1097 -25.27 -18.59 7.50
N TYR A 1098 -24.15 -17.86 7.48
CA TYR A 1098 -22.82 -18.41 7.77
C TYR A 1098 -22.74 -19.04 9.16
N SER A 1099 -23.52 -18.52 10.11
CA SER A 1099 -23.62 -19.07 11.47
C SER A 1099 -24.06 -20.54 11.49
N ARG A 1100 -24.72 -21.03 10.43
CA ARG A 1100 -25.16 -22.43 10.32
C ARG A 1100 -24.10 -23.38 9.80
N ILE A 1101 -22.97 -22.88 9.28
CA ILE A 1101 -21.89 -23.73 8.75
C ILE A 1101 -21.42 -24.72 9.82
N PRO A 1102 -21.02 -24.30 11.03
CA PRO A 1102 -20.48 -25.25 12.01
C PRO A 1102 -21.51 -26.28 12.47
N GLU A 1103 -22.82 -25.97 12.47
CA GLU A 1103 -23.90 -26.90 12.83
C GLU A 1103 -23.96 -28.14 11.92
N LYS A 1104 -23.42 -28.06 10.70
CA LYS A 1104 -23.46 -29.16 9.72
C LYS A 1104 -22.44 -30.25 9.97
N PHE A 1105 -21.41 -29.96 10.75
CA PHE A 1105 -20.28 -30.85 10.97
C PHE A 1105 -20.36 -31.49 12.35
N SER A 1106 -20.17 -32.81 12.39
CA SER A 1106 -20.17 -33.57 13.65
C SER A 1106 -18.92 -33.30 14.49
N LEU A 1107 -17.78 -33.08 13.84
CA LEU A 1107 -16.51 -32.73 14.46
C LEU A 1107 -15.99 -31.42 13.88
N ILE A 1108 -15.69 -30.48 14.77
CA ILE A 1108 -15.12 -29.17 14.48
C ILE A 1108 -13.82 -29.06 15.24
N LEU A 1109 -12.73 -28.85 14.51
CA LEU A 1109 -11.45 -28.48 15.07
C LEU A 1109 -11.03 -27.15 14.46
N GLY A 1110 -10.18 -26.39 15.16
CA GLY A 1110 -9.72 -25.13 14.60
C GLY A 1110 -8.49 -24.58 15.27
N VAL A 1111 -7.83 -23.65 14.59
CA VAL A 1111 -6.67 -22.94 15.09
C VAL A 1111 -6.81 -21.44 14.87
N THR A 1112 -6.22 -20.62 15.74
CA THR A 1112 -6.19 -19.16 15.59
C THR A 1112 -4.99 -18.57 16.33
N GLY A 1113 -4.54 -17.37 15.97
CA GLY A 1113 -3.55 -16.61 16.75
C GLY A 1113 -4.07 -16.02 18.06
N THR A 1114 -5.38 -15.82 18.21
CA THR A 1114 -5.99 -14.81 19.11
C THR A 1114 -7.18 -15.33 19.93
N LEU A 1115 -7.29 -16.66 20.14
CA LEU A 1115 -8.43 -17.27 20.86
C LEU A 1115 -8.72 -16.64 22.24
N SER A 1116 -7.68 -16.24 22.97
CA SER A 1116 -7.77 -15.59 24.28
C SER A 1116 -8.39 -14.19 24.22
N GLU A 1117 -8.29 -13.52 23.06
CA GLU A 1117 -8.76 -12.15 22.81
C GLU A 1117 -10.24 -12.10 22.39
N LEU A 1118 -10.89 -13.26 22.19
CA LEU A 1118 -12.32 -13.32 21.85
C LEU A 1118 -13.20 -12.69 22.93
N THR A 1119 -14.26 -12.02 22.48
CA THR A 1119 -15.27 -11.38 23.32
C THR A 1119 -16.11 -12.39 24.09
N ALA A 1120 -16.82 -11.94 25.13
CA ALA A 1120 -17.72 -12.80 25.90
C ALA A 1120 -18.85 -13.41 25.04
N TYR A 1121 -19.34 -12.67 24.03
CA TYR A 1121 -20.37 -13.15 23.11
C TYR A 1121 -19.83 -14.23 22.18
N GLU A 1122 -18.63 -14.05 21.63
CA GLU A 1122 -17.97 -15.03 20.77
C GLU A 1122 -17.68 -16.33 21.52
N LYS A 1123 -17.15 -16.23 22.75
CA LYS A 1123 -16.92 -17.39 23.63
C LYS A 1123 -18.23 -18.12 23.93
N ASN A 1124 -19.29 -17.40 24.26
CA ASN A 1124 -20.62 -17.98 24.48
C ASN A 1124 -21.15 -18.70 23.22
N ALA A 1125 -20.98 -18.12 22.04
CA ALA A 1125 -21.36 -18.78 20.78
C ALA A 1125 -20.56 -20.07 20.55
N ILE A 1126 -19.26 -20.06 20.77
CA ILE A 1126 -18.39 -21.24 20.67
C ILE A 1126 -18.85 -22.34 21.63
N GLU A 1127 -19.02 -22.01 22.91
CA GLU A 1127 -19.31 -22.97 23.98
C GLU A 1127 -20.75 -23.48 23.94
N ASN A 1128 -21.74 -22.58 23.86
CA ASN A 1128 -23.15 -22.94 24.07
C ASN A 1128 -23.94 -23.11 22.77
N HIS A 1129 -23.57 -22.42 21.69
CA HIS A 1129 -24.25 -22.59 20.40
C HIS A 1129 -23.60 -23.72 19.57
N TYR A 1130 -22.28 -23.73 19.45
CA TYR A 1130 -21.56 -24.74 18.67
C TYR A 1130 -21.12 -25.98 19.46
N ASN A 1131 -21.32 -25.97 20.78
CA ASN A 1131 -20.91 -27.04 21.71
C ASN A 1131 -19.41 -27.33 21.61
N ILE A 1132 -18.59 -26.28 21.52
CA ILE A 1132 -17.13 -26.36 21.54
C ILE A 1132 -16.67 -25.92 22.92
N SER A 1133 -16.73 -26.85 23.89
CA SER A 1133 -16.38 -26.59 25.29
C SER A 1133 -14.87 -26.64 25.58
N HIS A 1134 -14.05 -26.91 24.57
CA HIS A 1134 -12.62 -27.12 24.75
C HIS A 1134 -11.79 -26.19 23.86
N SER A 1135 -10.90 -25.47 24.53
CA SER A 1135 -9.89 -24.62 23.93
C SER A 1135 -8.53 -24.92 24.54
N SER A 1136 -7.47 -24.79 23.75
CA SER A 1136 -6.10 -24.87 24.28
C SER A 1136 -5.24 -23.70 23.83
N LEU A 1137 -4.44 -23.14 24.73
CA LEU A 1137 -3.42 -22.14 24.46
C LEU A 1137 -2.05 -22.83 24.30
N MET A 1138 -1.47 -22.77 23.09
CA MET A 1138 -0.15 -23.33 22.84
C MET A 1138 0.96 -22.33 23.22
N PRO A 1139 2.03 -22.78 23.90
CA PRO A 1139 3.15 -21.90 24.25
C PRO A 1139 3.95 -21.46 23.01
N SER A 1140 4.60 -20.29 23.10
CA SER A 1140 5.40 -19.74 22.00
C SER A 1140 6.71 -20.48 21.79
N PHE A 1141 7.05 -20.77 20.54
CA PHE A 1141 8.33 -21.40 20.16
C PHE A 1141 9.50 -20.43 20.27
N PHE A 1142 9.21 -19.14 20.12
CA PHE A 1142 10.19 -18.06 19.97
C PHE A 1142 10.43 -17.28 21.27
N GLY A 1143 9.76 -17.68 22.36
CA GLY A 1143 9.72 -16.89 23.59
C GLY A 1143 8.74 -15.70 23.51
N SER A 1144 8.97 -14.70 24.36
CA SER A 1144 8.10 -13.53 24.50
C SER A 1144 8.40 -12.47 23.43
N SER A 1145 7.37 -11.72 23.03
CA SER A 1145 7.51 -10.61 22.08
C SER A 1145 8.41 -9.49 22.63
N ASN A 1146 9.30 -8.97 21.78
CA ASN A 1146 10.06 -7.75 22.05
C ASN A 1146 9.21 -6.48 21.85
N LEU A 1147 8.07 -6.59 21.17
CA LEU A 1147 7.11 -5.51 20.98
C LEU A 1147 6.23 -5.43 22.24
N LYS A 1148 6.59 -4.54 23.15
CA LYS A 1148 5.80 -4.24 24.34
C LYS A 1148 5.03 -2.95 24.12
N PHE A 1149 3.71 -3.05 24.03
CA PHE A 1149 2.84 -1.87 23.95
C PHE A 1149 2.89 -1.10 25.26
N ASN A 1150 3.16 0.20 25.16
CA ASN A 1150 3.10 1.14 26.26
C ASN A 1150 2.02 2.17 25.97
N GLN A 1151 0.89 2.09 26.68
CA GLN A 1151 -0.26 2.97 26.45
C GLN A 1151 0.08 4.46 26.57
N ILE A 1152 1.02 4.85 27.44
CA ILE A 1152 1.40 6.24 27.65
C ILE A 1152 2.23 6.78 26.47
N HIS A 1153 3.10 5.95 25.89
CA HIS A 1153 4.03 6.38 24.84
C HIS A 1153 3.60 6.01 23.42
N ASN A 1154 2.70 5.04 23.26
CA ASN A 1154 2.31 4.49 21.95
C ASN A 1154 0.89 4.86 21.52
N PHE A 1155 0.04 5.37 22.42
CA PHE A 1155 -1.29 5.85 22.08
C PHE A 1155 -1.34 7.37 22.09
N GLN A 1156 -1.91 7.98 21.05
CA GLN A 1156 -2.12 9.42 20.93
C GLN A 1156 -3.49 9.69 20.33
N CYS A 1157 -4.16 10.73 20.83
CA CYS A 1157 -5.43 11.24 20.29
C CYS A 1157 -5.25 12.69 19.87
N HIS A 1158 -5.68 13.03 18.66
CA HIS A 1158 -5.51 14.38 18.06
C HIS A 1158 -6.89 15.01 17.79
N LYS A 1159 -6.96 16.34 17.71
CA LYS A 1159 -8.24 17.07 17.61
C LYS A 1159 -8.74 17.20 16.17
N SER A 1160 -7.87 16.99 15.18
CA SER A 1160 -8.21 17.03 13.76
C SER A 1160 -7.51 15.91 12.98
N LEU A 1161 -8.09 15.52 11.85
CA LEU A 1161 -7.50 14.52 10.94
C LEU A 1161 -6.15 14.96 10.38
N ILE A 1162 -5.96 16.27 10.18
CA ILE A 1162 -4.70 16.85 9.69
C ILE A 1162 -3.60 16.69 10.75
N GLU A 1163 -3.86 17.05 12.01
CA GLU A 1163 -2.92 16.83 13.12
C GLU A 1163 -2.57 15.34 13.29
N TRP A 1164 -3.57 14.46 13.17
CA TRP A 1164 -3.36 13.01 13.22
C TRP A 1164 -2.43 12.51 12.12
N ARG A 1165 -2.64 12.93 10.86
CA ARG A 1165 -1.75 12.54 9.75
C ARG A 1165 -0.35 13.14 9.87
N HIS A 1166 -0.23 14.38 10.37
CA HIS A 1166 1.09 14.98 10.67
C HIS A 1166 1.85 14.17 11.73
N ALA A 1167 1.18 13.71 12.80
CA ALA A 1167 1.82 12.89 13.82
C ALA A 1167 2.34 11.55 13.25
N ILE A 1168 1.57 10.91 12.36
CA ILE A 1168 2.00 9.72 11.62
C ILE A 1168 3.23 10.04 10.78
N PHE A 1169 3.20 11.13 10.01
CA PHE A 1169 4.31 11.55 9.15
C PHE A 1169 5.59 11.86 9.94
N SER A 1170 5.49 12.57 11.07
CA SER A 1170 6.64 12.82 11.96
C SER A 1170 7.23 11.52 12.49
N ARG A 1171 6.38 10.55 12.86
CA ARG A 1171 6.86 9.23 13.32
C ARG A 1171 7.56 8.45 12.20
N ILE A 1172 7.02 8.49 10.98
CA ILE A 1172 7.63 7.88 9.80
C ILE A 1172 9.04 8.47 9.58
N ASN A 1173 9.18 9.80 9.55
CA ASN A 1173 10.48 10.44 9.35
C ASN A 1173 11.49 10.07 10.44
N ALA A 1174 11.08 10.02 11.71
CA ALA A 1174 11.96 9.58 12.80
C ALA A 1174 12.48 8.15 12.60
N VAL A 1175 11.65 7.24 12.09
CA VAL A 1175 12.05 5.84 11.80
C VAL A 1175 12.95 5.75 10.58
N ILE A 1176 12.65 6.50 9.50
CA ILE A 1176 13.47 6.56 8.29
C ILE A 1176 14.87 7.13 8.61
N ASN A 1177 14.94 8.20 9.40
CA ASN A 1177 16.20 8.81 9.82
C ASN A 1177 17.07 7.84 10.63
N ALA A 1178 16.44 6.90 11.35
CA ALA A 1178 17.12 5.81 12.05
C ALA A 1178 17.50 4.62 11.14
N GLN A 1179 17.43 4.76 9.80
CA GLN A 1179 17.76 3.71 8.83
C GLN A 1179 16.89 2.46 8.97
N ARG A 1180 15.61 2.63 9.31
CA ARG A 1180 14.66 1.53 9.50
C ARG A 1180 13.49 1.62 8.53
N ALA A 1181 12.91 0.47 8.23
CA ALA A 1181 11.65 0.36 7.51
C ALA A 1181 10.47 0.63 8.44
N VAL A 1182 9.34 1.07 7.88
CA VAL A 1182 8.09 1.29 8.62
C VAL A 1182 6.89 0.79 7.84
N ILE A 1183 6.00 0.08 8.52
CA ILE A 1183 4.70 -0.34 8.00
C ILE A 1183 3.63 0.45 8.78
N VAL A 1184 2.73 1.11 8.06
CA VAL A 1184 1.67 1.93 8.63
C VAL A 1184 0.34 1.38 8.17
N PHE A 1185 -0.51 1.02 9.12
CA PHE A 1185 -1.84 0.49 8.86
C PHE A 1185 -2.87 1.61 8.91
N PHE A 1186 -3.77 1.61 7.93
CA PHE A 1186 -4.94 2.49 7.84
C PHE A 1186 -6.18 1.63 7.76
N ASP A 1187 -7.33 2.17 8.18
CA ASP A 1187 -8.58 1.42 8.15
C ASP A 1187 -9.17 1.36 6.73
N SER A 1188 -8.78 2.29 5.85
CA SER A 1188 -9.30 2.33 4.47
C SER A 1188 -8.31 2.83 3.41
N GLU A 1189 -8.56 2.43 2.16
CA GLU A 1189 -7.84 2.92 0.98
C GLU A 1189 -8.00 4.45 0.80
N SER A 1190 -9.10 5.02 1.31
CA SER A 1190 -9.37 6.47 1.25
C SER A 1190 -8.43 7.26 2.17
N GLU A 1191 -8.19 6.75 3.38
CA GLU A 1191 -7.24 7.35 4.33
C GLU A 1191 -5.80 7.29 3.81
N ILE A 1192 -5.44 6.17 3.15
CA ILE A 1192 -4.16 6.08 2.42
C ILE A 1192 -4.10 7.15 1.34
N ALA A 1193 -5.13 7.31 0.51
CA ALA A 1193 -5.16 8.30 -0.55
C ALA A 1193 -5.03 9.75 -0.02
N ASP A 1194 -5.69 10.06 1.10
CA ASP A 1194 -5.58 11.36 1.76
C ASP A 1194 -4.18 11.60 2.35
N PHE A 1195 -3.60 10.59 3.02
CA PHE A 1195 -2.23 10.65 3.49
C PHE A 1195 -1.23 10.88 2.34
N ARG A 1196 -1.40 10.16 1.22
CA ARG A 1196 -0.55 10.34 0.03
C ARG A 1196 -0.69 11.72 -0.57
N LYS A 1197 -1.92 12.23 -0.70
CA LYS A 1197 -2.17 13.59 -1.19
C LYS A 1197 -1.43 14.65 -0.38
N ASP A 1198 -1.34 14.44 0.94
CA ASP A 1198 -0.67 15.38 1.84
C ASP A 1198 0.86 15.18 1.85
N PHE A 1199 1.38 13.95 1.85
CA PHE A 1199 2.81 13.68 2.16
C PHE A 1199 3.61 12.89 1.12
N GLN A 1200 3.00 12.36 0.06
CA GLN A 1200 3.71 11.51 -0.92
C GLN A 1200 4.93 12.20 -1.54
N SER A 1201 4.86 13.51 -1.80
CA SER A 1201 5.96 14.26 -2.42
C SER A 1201 7.19 14.44 -1.51
N GLN A 1202 7.08 14.06 -0.24
CA GLN A 1202 8.12 14.21 0.78
C GLN A 1202 8.74 12.86 1.18
N LEU A 1203 8.19 11.75 0.68
CA LEU A 1203 8.64 10.40 0.95
C LEU A 1203 9.19 9.77 -0.33
N ASP A 1204 10.40 9.23 -0.26
CA ASP A 1204 11.08 8.68 -1.44
C ASP A 1204 10.61 7.26 -1.82
N ARG A 1205 10.64 6.32 -0.85
CA ARG A 1205 10.22 4.92 -1.03
C ARG A 1205 8.88 4.66 -0.35
N LEU A 1206 7.79 4.98 -1.04
CA LEU A 1206 6.43 4.79 -0.56
C LEU A 1206 5.69 3.70 -1.33
N ASN A 1207 5.54 2.53 -0.69
CA ASN A 1207 4.78 1.39 -1.18
C ASN A 1207 3.36 1.38 -0.60
N GLU A 1208 2.42 0.81 -1.35
CA GLU A 1208 1.02 0.67 -0.93
C GLU A 1208 0.56 -0.77 -1.15
N ILE A 1209 0.09 -1.39 -0.07
CA ILE A 1209 -0.43 -2.74 -0.07
C ILE A 1209 -1.89 -2.69 0.40
N THR A 1210 -2.80 -3.06 -0.50
CA THR A 1210 -4.21 -3.24 -0.18
C THR A 1210 -4.57 -4.68 -0.47
N ILE A 1211 -5.75 -5.14 -0.01
CA ILE A 1211 -6.25 -6.47 -0.35
C ILE A 1211 -6.42 -6.68 -1.86
N ASN A 1212 -6.51 -5.60 -2.63
CA ASN A 1212 -6.68 -5.58 -4.08
C ASN A 1212 -5.36 -5.42 -4.85
N THR A 1213 -4.21 -5.29 -4.17
CA THR A 1213 -2.89 -5.24 -4.80
C THR A 1213 -2.62 -6.56 -5.52
N GLU A 1214 -2.18 -6.49 -6.77
CA GLU A 1214 -1.85 -7.66 -7.58
C GLU A 1214 -0.83 -8.57 -6.88
N ALA A 1215 -1.01 -9.89 -6.94
CA ALA A 1215 -0.22 -10.84 -6.16
C ALA A 1215 1.30 -10.66 -6.34
N LYS A 1216 1.79 -10.49 -7.57
CA LYS A 1216 3.22 -10.26 -7.84
C LYS A 1216 3.74 -8.96 -7.20
N THR A 1217 2.97 -7.89 -7.31
CA THR A 1217 3.32 -6.57 -6.74
C THR A 1217 3.25 -6.60 -5.21
N ARG A 1218 2.25 -7.29 -4.67
CA ARG A 1218 2.06 -7.49 -3.23
C ARG A 1218 3.25 -8.26 -2.65
N ASP A 1219 3.61 -9.39 -3.24
CA ASP A 1219 4.71 -10.22 -2.75
C ASP A 1219 6.04 -9.45 -2.81
N ARG A 1220 6.27 -8.67 -3.88
CA ARG A 1220 7.40 -7.74 -3.98
C ARG A 1220 7.37 -6.69 -2.85
N TYR A 1221 6.26 -6.01 -2.63
CA TYR A 1221 6.17 -4.97 -1.59
C TYR A 1221 6.28 -5.53 -0.19
N ILE A 1222 5.80 -6.75 0.06
CA ILE A 1222 6.01 -7.46 1.33
C ILE A 1222 7.51 -7.72 1.53
N ALA A 1223 8.22 -8.18 0.49
CA ALA A 1223 9.67 -8.38 0.56
C ALA A 1223 10.42 -7.05 0.77
N GLU A 1224 10.00 -5.97 0.10
CA GLU A 1224 10.61 -4.64 0.22
C GLU A 1224 10.28 -3.92 1.54
N ALA A 1225 9.20 -4.31 2.24
CA ALA A 1225 8.75 -3.68 3.48
C ALA A 1225 9.74 -3.83 4.65
N GLY A 1226 10.72 -4.73 4.53
CA GLY A 1226 11.83 -4.87 5.48
C GLY A 1226 13.07 -4.03 5.12
N LEU A 1227 13.13 -3.45 3.92
CA LEU A 1227 14.30 -2.70 3.45
C LEU A 1227 14.42 -1.34 4.16
N SER A 1228 15.64 -0.94 4.50
CA SER A 1228 15.92 0.34 5.16
C SER A 1228 15.29 1.51 4.39
N ARG A 1229 14.72 2.45 5.15
CA ARG A 1229 14.02 3.66 4.67
C ARG A 1229 12.77 3.42 3.80
N THR A 1230 12.31 2.18 3.65
CA THR A 1230 11.04 1.90 2.96
C THR A 1230 9.85 2.20 3.88
N VAL A 1231 8.86 2.89 3.32
CA VAL A 1231 7.54 3.12 3.94
C VAL A 1231 6.51 2.29 3.21
N THR A 1232 5.81 1.44 3.92
CA THR A 1232 4.71 0.65 3.36
C THR A 1232 3.41 1.04 4.04
N LEU A 1233 2.47 1.61 3.28
CA LEU A 1233 1.11 1.86 3.73
C LEU A 1233 0.27 0.61 3.46
N ALA A 1234 -0.47 0.14 4.45
CA ALA A 1234 -1.24 -1.10 4.39
C ALA A 1234 -2.69 -0.90 4.85
N THR A 1235 -3.62 -1.63 4.22
CA THR A 1235 -5.00 -1.84 4.70
C THR A 1235 -5.28 -3.29 5.04
#